data_AF-A0AAU3Z436-F1
#
_entry.id   AF-A0AAU3Z436-F1
#
_cell.length_a   1.000
_cell.length_b   1.000
_cell.length_c   1.000
_cell.angle_alpha   90.00
_cell.angle_beta   90.00
_cell.angle_gamma   90.00
#
_symmetry.space_group_name_H-M   'P 1'
#
loop_
_entity.id
_entity.type
_entity.pdbx_description
1 polymer ?
#
loop_
_entity_poly.entity_id
_entity_poly.type
_entity_poly.pdbx_seq_one_letter_code
_entity_poly.pdbx_strand_id
1 'polypeptide(L)'
;MGMVFADPDMLDRLAKSLDSKAGAIPQLMSRATALGVSGEVSGLTAIGSWLRDTARDLRRRATILRTPSESPFDSLSAFGLPTALAKSPGAGKNLDAALQKILDEHARDAPTQRAQAIKDYFVTLSPEQQAALAAADPKAVGNLDGVPVDVRFAANRLSIQKEFNEESKFLKGLAPNDAAYKRTKDRVDALRTFLDPRIKSFVDPKTNKVTQVEVPRQFLVFDAHFGSTADPKSSPFPDGRVAEVVGDLEHSKNVAFRVPGITNRLDNFNGFSNGGYELAQNSQGIEQPDTAVVSWLGYDTPEIGDSVDPAKAVVGGNALSAFDQGISVNLEPGATKNIFAHSYGTLVTSKALQNGLTDAANVTFMGSPGLGPNIHSVADFHLPDTKFYAMRAPKDPVSYTQGLGDDPADFKDITRLGTTGSTGHSQYYNRGTASLSNMQSLLFGDTKQLTFTHTTLDEEMTGAAEIRELVAFLHERVPADVVSRMGGDLDPIVQNYLNGRCGLTDIIRPLNSVLNKHNMLDKVKPEALVGEIKNLAGDLAYKQAFKEAKAHGAPDAVAEAAGVTAKLASKPLLDLTTFPVLKVLEFDRLQNNARQLFGNLATGGKEMFRSGSEMATGLKKDGGRILGDGLDIGGDLLHGGGNAFSELGDTLVHPSHTLGNVTDTIKSLDDSRVGTVEKGESILGSLNNAKSTVLDKGGDVISSGLDTGKKTLSKGKGVLDSAANFVF
;
A
#
# COMPACT_ATOMS: atom_id res chain seq x y z
N MET A 1 31.45 13.70 6.91
CA MET A 1 31.32 14.56 5.72
C MET A 1 31.14 13.67 4.52
N GLY A 2 29.93 13.63 3.93
CA GLY A 2 29.68 12.83 2.74
C GLY A 2 30.38 13.44 1.52
N MET A 3 30.90 12.59 0.63
CA MET A 3 31.41 13.03 -0.66
C MET A 3 30.23 13.49 -1.52
N VAL A 4 30.14 14.79 -1.80
CA VAL A 4 29.15 15.33 -2.73
C VAL A 4 29.61 14.98 -4.14
N PHE A 5 28.98 13.98 -4.75
CA PHE A 5 29.17 13.69 -6.16
C PHE A 5 28.72 14.90 -7.00
N ALA A 6 29.54 15.29 -7.97
CA ALA A 6 29.33 16.51 -8.72
C ALA A 6 28.34 16.29 -9.87
N ASP A 7 27.21 17.01 -9.84
CA ASP A 7 26.24 17.05 -10.95
C ASP A 7 26.92 17.58 -12.24
N PRO A 8 26.89 16.83 -13.36
CA PRO A 8 27.47 17.27 -14.62
C PRO A 8 26.88 18.59 -15.15
N ASP A 9 25.61 18.90 -14.88
CA ASP A 9 25.00 20.17 -15.28
C ASP A 9 25.44 21.33 -14.38
N MET A 10 25.75 21.08 -13.10
CA MET A 10 26.43 22.07 -12.25
C MET A 10 27.86 22.33 -12.72
N LEU A 11 28.62 21.28 -13.09
CA LEU A 11 29.98 21.41 -13.62
C LEU A 11 30.01 22.22 -14.92
N ASP A 12 29.05 22.02 -15.81
CA ASP A 12 28.93 22.78 -17.06
C ASP A 12 28.54 24.25 -16.83
N ARG A 13 27.63 24.52 -15.89
CA ARG A 13 27.29 25.90 -15.47
C ARG A 13 28.51 26.60 -14.86
N LEU A 14 29.27 25.89 -14.03
CA LEU A 14 30.52 26.40 -13.44
C LEU A 14 31.56 26.68 -14.53
N ALA A 15 31.80 25.75 -15.45
CA ALA A 15 32.75 25.93 -16.56
C ALA A 15 32.39 27.14 -17.45
N LYS A 16 31.10 27.33 -17.78
CA LYS A 16 30.61 28.53 -18.49
C LYS A 16 30.87 29.83 -17.72
N SER A 17 30.71 29.81 -16.39
CA SER A 17 31.03 30.97 -15.54
C SER A 17 32.52 31.28 -15.54
N LEU A 18 33.40 30.27 -15.42
CA LEU A 18 34.86 30.47 -15.43
C LEU A 18 35.36 31.06 -16.76
N ASP A 19 34.86 30.56 -17.91
CA ASP A 19 35.22 31.12 -19.22
C ASP A 19 34.75 32.58 -19.39
N SER A 20 33.56 32.91 -18.90
CA SER A 20 33.07 34.30 -18.91
C SER A 20 34.00 35.24 -18.13
N LYS A 21 34.49 34.81 -16.96
CA LYS A 21 35.47 35.57 -16.18
C LYS A 21 36.83 35.64 -16.88
N ALA A 22 37.29 34.54 -17.49
CA ALA A 22 38.55 34.52 -18.23
C ALA A 22 38.53 35.42 -19.48
N GLY A 23 37.38 35.55 -20.13
CA GLY A 23 37.16 36.45 -21.28
C GLY A 23 37.15 37.94 -20.93
N ALA A 24 36.88 38.30 -19.68
CA ALA A 24 36.92 39.69 -19.22
C ALA A 24 38.35 40.19 -18.91
N ILE A 25 39.30 39.29 -18.63
CA ILE A 25 40.67 39.65 -18.23
C ILE A 25 41.42 40.49 -19.28
N PRO A 26 41.39 40.19 -20.60
CA PRO A 26 42.06 41.03 -21.61
C PRO A 26 41.59 42.49 -21.60
N GLN A 27 40.30 42.75 -21.34
CA GLN A 27 39.76 44.11 -21.23
C GLN A 27 40.25 44.81 -19.96
N LEU A 28 40.34 44.09 -18.83
CA LEU A 28 40.92 44.62 -17.60
C LEU A 28 42.41 44.96 -17.76
N MET A 29 43.18 44.09 -18.39
CA MET A 29 44.60 44.32 -18.71
C MET A 29 44.76 45.56 -19.60
N SER A 30 43.98 45.67 -20.68
CA SER A 30 44.00 46.84 -21.58
C SER A 30 43.69 48.15 -20.83
N ARG A 31 42.75 48.15 -19.88
CA ARG A 31 42.43 49.33 -19.05
C ARG A 31 43.55 49.66 -18.08
N ALA A 32 44.16 48.66 -17.43
CA ALA A 32 45.30 48.86 -16.53
C ALA A 32 46.52 49.43 -17.28
N THR A 33 46.77 48.98 -18.52
CA THR A 33 47.81 49.56 -19.37
C THR A 33 47.53 51.00 -19.77
N ALA A 34 46.28 51.34 -20.12
CA ALA A 34 45.88 52.73 -20.37
C ALA A 34 46.02 53.63 -19.13
N LEU A 35 45.97 53.06 -17.92
CA LEU A 35 46.11 53.76 -16.63
C LEU A 35 47.53 53.70 -16.05
N GLY A 36 48.50 53.09 -16.74
CA GLY A 36 49.89 52.97 -16.29
C GLY A 36 50.15 51.95 -15.16
N VAL A 37 49.12 51.24 -14.68
CA VAL A 37 49.19 50.31 -13.53
C VAL A 37 49.31 48.83 -13.92
N SER A 38 49.84 48.53 -15.13
CA SER A 38 50.01 47.16 -15.65
C SER A 38 50.73 46.20 -14.69
N GLY A 39 51.64 46.70 -13.84
CA GLY A 39 52.37 45.90 -12.86
C GLY A 39 51.47 45.26 -11.81
N GLU A 40 50.45 45.99 -11.34
CA GLU A 40 49.52 45.56 -10.29
C GLU A 40 48.59 44.42 -10.73
N VAL A 41 48.28 44.37 -12.04
CA VAL A 41 47.39 43.35 -12.63
C VAL A 41 48.13 42.21 -13.34
N SER A 42 49.46 42.21 -13.33
CA SER A 42 50.30 41.23 -14.05
C SER A 42 49.92 39.76 -13.77
N GLY A 43 49.56 39.45 -12.52
CA GLY A 43 49.08 38.13 -12.09
C GLY A 43 47.76 37.66 -12.71
N LEU A 44 46.92 38.57 -13.24
CA LEU A 44 45.67 38.20 -13.91
C LEU A 44 45.91 37.34 -15.16
N THR A 45 47.08 37.43 -15.79
CA THR A 45 47.42 36.59 -16.95
C THR A 45 47.48 35.11 -16.57
N ALA A 46 48.10 34.78 -15.43
CA ALA A 46 48.18 33.43 -14.92
C ALA A 46 46.80 32.91 -14.46
N ILE A 47 46.04 33.75 -13.76
CA ILE A 47 44.65 33.45 -13.36
C ILE A 47 43.78 33.20 -14.60
N GLY A 48 43.95 33.97 -15.67
CA GLY A 48 43.22 33.79 -16.93
C GLY A 48 43.53 32.47 -17.63
N SER A 49 44.77 31.96 -17.57
CA SER A 49 45.07 30.60 -18.06
C SER A 49 44.41 29.57 -17.16
N TRP A 50 44.62 29.66 -15.84
CA TRP A 50 44.05 28.73 -14.86
C TRP A 50 42.53 28.61 -14.98
N LEU A 51 41.81 29.71 -15.17
CA LEU A 51 40.36 29.71 -15.37
C LEU A 51 39.93 28.93 -16.63
N ARG A 52 40.61 29.15 -17.78
CA ARG A 52 40.31 28.44 -19.03
C ARG A 52 40.65 26.95 -18.94
N ASP A 53 41.79 26.62 -18.34
CA ASP A 53 42.25 25.24 -18.21
C ASP A 53 41.37 24.46 -17.21
N THR A 54 40.94 25.12 -16.12
CA THR A 54 39.95 24.57 -15.18
C THR A 54 38.57 24.43 -15.83
N ALA A 55 38.10 25.41 -16.61
CA ALA A 55 36.83 25.29 -17.35
C ALA A 55 36.85 24.14 -18.36
N ARG A 56 37.99 23.91 -19.02
CA ARG A 56 38.22 22.79 -19.94
C ARG A 56 38.18 21.44 -19.22
N ASP A 57 38.86 21.34 -18.07
CA ASP A 57 38.88 20.12 -17.25
C ASP A 57 37.51 19.83 -16.62
N LEU A 58 36.79 20.86 -16.15
CA LEU A 58 35.40 20.71 -15.66
C LEU A 58 34.46 20.19 -16.75
N ARG A 59 34.58 20.65 -18.00
CA ARG A 59 33.81 20.08 -19.13
C ARG A 59 34.21 18.66 -19.46
N ARG A 60 35.51 18.33 -19.40
CA ARG A 60 35.99 16.95 -19.57
C ARG A 60 35.40 16.04 -18.50
N ARG A 61 35.38 16.48 -17.24
CA ARG A 61 34.73 15.77 -16.12
C ARG A 61 33.22 15.68 -16.29
N ALA A 62 32.55 16.76 -16.70
CA ALA A 62 31.12 16.74 -17.00
C ALA A 62 30.79 15.78 -18.15
N THR A 63 31.66 15.66 -19.16
CA THR A 63 31.52 14.69 -20.25
C THR A 63 31.68 13.26 -19.73
N ILE A 64 32.70 13.01 -18.90
CA ILE A 64 32.93 11.70 -18.23
C ILE A 64 31.73 11.33 -17.32
N LEU A 65 31.18 12.29 -16.57
CA LEU A 65 30.01 12.08 -15.70
C LEU A 65 28.67 12.04 -16.46
N ARG A 66 28.65 12.47 -17.74
CA ARG A 66 27.54 12.26 -18.68
C ARG A 66 27.70 11.02 -19.54
N THR A 67 28.81 10.30 -19.42
CA THR A 67 28.96 8.99 -20.05
C THR A 67 28.56 7.92 -19.01
N PRO A 68 27.30 7.43 -18.99
CA PRO A 68 27.18 5.99 -18.92
C PRO A 68 27.99 5.46 -20.10
N SER A 69 28.65 4.31 -19.98
CA SER A 69 29.52 3.82 -21.04
C SER A 69 28.75 3.67 -22.36
N GLU A 70 28.89 4.64 -23.28
CA GLU A 70 28.17 4.70 -24.56
C GLU A 70 28.53 3.52 -25.48
N SER A 71 29.64 2.85 -25.18
CA SER A 71 30.00 1.54 -25.71
C SER A 71 29.05 0.47 -25.15
N PRO A 72 28.18 -0.16 -25.98
CA PRO A 72 27.42 -1.35 -25.54
C PRO A 72 28.35 -2.45 -25.00
N PHE A 73 29.57 -2.54 -25.51
CA PHE A 73 30.56 -3.53 -25.10
C PHE A 73 31.08 -3.35 -23.67
N ASP A 74 30.98 -2.15 -23.10
CA ASP A 74 31.42 -1.92 -21.73
C ASP A 74 30.42 -2.51 -20.73
N SER A 75 29.14 -2.64 -21.13
CA SER A 75 28.14 -3.41 -20.36
C SER A 75 28.46 -4.90 -20.34
N LEU A 76 28.99 -5.48 -21.43
CA LEU A 76 29.48 -6.86 -21.43
C LEU A 76 30.68 -7.00 -20.47
N SER A 77 31.61 -6.04 -20.52
CA SER A 77 32.81 -6.05 -19.68
C SER A 77 32.50 -5.94 -18.18
N ALA A 78 31.44 -5.19 -17.82
CA ALA A 78 30.97 -5.03 -16.45
C ALA A 78 30.43 -6.33 -15.82
N PHE A 79 30.04 -7.31 -16.65
CA PHE A 79 29.67 -8.66 -16.22
C PHE A 79 30.72 -9.73 -16.60
N GLY A 80 31.97 -9.32 -16.84
CA GLY A 80 33.10 -10.23 -17.06
C GLY A 80 33.26 -10.77 -18.49
N LEU A 81 32.38 -10.39 -19.43
CA LEU A 81 32.41 -10.91 -20.79
C LEU A 81 33.42 -10.19 -21.71
N PRO A 82 34.37 -10.91 -22.34
CA PRO A 82 35.35 -10.32 -23.25
C PRO A 82 34.74 -9.75 -24.53
N THR A 83 35.10 -8.51 -24.86
CA THR A 83 34.44 -7.73 -25.93
C THR A 83 35.01 -7.91 -27.33
N ALA A 84 36.11 -8.67 -27.49
CA ALA A 84 36.90 -8.68 -28.72
C ALA A 84 36.10 -9.17 -29.94
N LEU A 85 35.41 -10.31 -29.82
CA LEU A 85 34.57 -10.84 -30.89
C LEU A 85 33.26 -10.06 -31.05
N ALA A 86 32.64 -9.64 -29.94
CA ALA A 86 31.40 -8.87 -29.95
C ALA A 86 31.52 -7.55 -30.74
N LYS A 87 32.70 -6.91 -30.72
CA LYS A 87 33.02 -5.71 -31.52
C LYS A 87 33.06 -5.94 -33.04
N SER A 88 33.10 -7.20 -33.49
CA SER A 88 33.17 -7.54 -34.92
C SER A 88 31.77 -7.61 -35.54
N PRO A 89 31.42 -6.76 -36.53
CA PRO A 89 30.07 -6.72 -37.09
C PRO A 89 29.62 -8.07 -37.64
N GLY A 90 28.49 -8.57 -37.13
CA GLY A 90 27.89 -9.82 -37.58
C GLY A 90 28.49 -11.11 -36.99
N ALA A 91 29.48 -11.04 -36.09
CA ALA A 91 30.10 -12.22 -35.49
C ALA A 91 29.10 -13.15 -34.77
N GLY A 92 28.05 -12.59 -34.15
CA GLY A 92 26.99 -13.38 -33.53
C GLY A 92 26.03 -14.07 -34.49
N LYS A 93 25.94 -13.70 -35.78
CA LYS A 93 24.89 -14.21 -36.70
C LYS A 93 24.90 -15.73 -36.90
N ASN A 94 26.09 -16.33 -36.97
CA ASN A 94 26.21 -17.78 -37.12
C ASN A 94 25.90 -18.53 -35.80
N LEU A 95 26.23 -17.90 -34.66
CA LEU A 95 25.93 -18.42 -33.32
C LEU A 95 24.43 -18.33 -33.01
N ASP A 96 23.77 -17.28 -33.51
CA ASP A 96 22.34 -17.04 -33.44
C ASP A 96 21.56 -18.04 -34.29
N ALA A 97 21.97 -18.28 -35.54
CA ALA A 97 21.38 -19.32 -36.39
C ALA A 97 21.53 -20.74 -35.79
N ALA A 98 22.65 -21.01 -35.10
CA ALA A 98 22.84 -22.27 -34.37
C ALA A 98 21.98 -22.35 -33.10
N LEU A 99 21.80 -21.25 -32.35
CA LEU A 99 20.88 -21.18 -31.23
C LEU A 99 19.42 -21.41 -31.68
N GLN A 100 18.98 -20.74 -32.75
CA GLN A 100 17.62 -20.87 -33.28
C GLN A 100 17.29 -22.32 -33.65
N LYS A 101 18.25 -23.05 -34.23
CA LYS A 101 18.08 -24.48 -34.52
C LYS A 101 17.77 -25.28 -33.26
N ILE A 102 18.46 -25.02 -32.15
CA ILE A 102 18.23 -25.70 -30.86
C ILE A 102 16.87 -25.29 -30.26
N LEU A 103 16.48 -24.03 -30.41
CA LEU A 103 15.14 -23.56 -30.01
C LEU A 103 14.03 -24.28 -30.81
N ASP A 104 14.22 -24.48 -32.11
CA ASP A 104 13.28 -25.19 -32.98
C ASP A 104 13.21 -26.69 -32.65
N GLU A 105 14.35 -27.33 -32.41
CA GLU A 105 14.44 -28.75 -32.03
C GLU A 105 13.75 -29.03 -30.67
N HIS A 106 13.89 -28.12 -29.69
CA HIS A 106 13.32 -28.26 -28.34
C HIS A 106 12.02 -27.42 -28.12
N ALA A 107 11.38 -26.95 -29.20
CA ALA A 107 10.21 -26.07 -29.12
C ALA A 107 8.98 -26.69 -28.41
N ARG A 108 8.90 -28.01 -28.34
CA ARG A 108 7.79 -28.77 -27.70
C ARG A 108 8.15 -29.42 -26.37
N ASP A 109 9.42 -29.35 -25.98
CA ASP A 109 9.92 -29.98 -24.76
C ASP A 109 9.48 -29.19 -23.52
N ALA A 110 9.55 -29.83 -22.35
CA ALA A 110 9.26 -29.17 -21.08
C ALA A 110 10.24 -28.01 -20.82
N PRO A 111 9.84 -26.94 -20.09
CA PRO A 111 10.69 -25.78 -19.85
C PRO A 111 12.10 -26.11 -19.36
N THR A 112 12.23 -27.02 -18.38
CA THR A 112 13.54 -27.48 -17.86
C THR A 112 14.37 -28.22 -18.92
N GLN A 113 13.76 -29.03 -19.77
CA GLN A 113 14.48 -29.77 -20.83
C GLN A 113 15.02 -28.81 -21.90
N ARG A 114 14.21 -27.84 -22.32
CA ARG A 114 14.61 -26.79 -23.26
C ARG A 114 15.71 -25.91 -22.66
N ALA A 115 15.56 -25.48 -21.41
CA ALA A 115 16.57 -24.70 -20.70
C ALA A 115 17.88 -25.49 -20.55
N GLN A 116 17.83 -26.80 -20.28
CA GLN A 116 19.03 -27.65 -20.22
C GLN A 116 19.73 -27.72 -21.58
N ALA A 117 19.00 -27.93 -22.69
CA ALA A 117 19.60 -27.95 -24.03
C ALA A 117 20.25 -26.61 -24.42
N ILE A 118 19.65 -25.49 -24.02
CA ILE A 118 20.22 -24.15 -24.19
C ILE A 118 21.48 -23.99 -23.32
N LYS A 119 21.45 -24.42 -22.05
CA LYS A 119 22.63 -24.40 -21.16
C LYS A 119 23.78 -25.21 -21.74
N ASP A 120 23.50 -26.43 -22.20
CA ASP A 120 24.49 -27.32 -22.80
C ASP A 120 25.14 -26.69 -24.04
N TYR A 121 24.37 -25.98 -24.87
CA TYR A 121 24.90 -25.20 -25.99
C TYR A 121 25.81 -24.05 -25.53
N PHE A 122 25.35 -23.22 -24.58
CA PHE A 122 26.14 -22.07 -24.10
C PHE A 122 27.45 -22.50 -23.42
N VAL A 123 27.50 -23.69 -22.80
CA VAL A 123 28.73 -24.31 -22.26
C VAL A 123 29.75 -24.65 -23.36
N THR A 124 29.33 -24.86 -24.61
CA THR A 124 30.26 -25.06 -25.75
C THR A 124 30.88 -23.77 -26.29
N LEU A 125 30.33 -22.60 -25.93
CA LEU A 125 30.76 -21.31 -26.44
C LEU A 125 31.87 -20.70 -25.58
N SER A 126 32.87 -20.08 -26.21
CA SER A 126 33.83 -19.25 -25.48
C SER A 126 33.17 -17.98 -24.93
N PRO A 127 33.72 -17.33 -23.89
CA PRO A 127 33.20 -16.07 -23.37
C PRO A 127 33.06 -14.97 -24.44
N GLU A 128 33.98 -14.92 -25.42
CA GLU A 128 33.89 -14.02 -26.58
C GLU A 128 32.69 -14.35 -27.49
N GLN A 129 32.37 -15.63 -27.66
CA GLN A 129 31.23 -16.09 -28.46
C GLN A 129 29.90 -15.81 -27.74
N GLN A 130 29.83 -16.05 -26.43
CA GLN A 130 28.69 -15.67 -25.59
C GLN A 130 28.48 -14.15 -25.63
N ALA A 131 29.55 -13.35 -25.52
CA ALA A 131 29.51 -11.90 -25.66
C ALA A 131 29.01 -11.45 -27.05
N ALA A 132 29.44 -12.13 -28.12
CA ALA A 132 29.02 -11.82 -29.48
C ALA A 132 27.55 -12.18 -29.75
N LEU A 133 27.04 -13.23 -29.12
CA LEU A 133 25.63 -13.64 -29.19
C LEU A 133 24.75 -12.68 -28.39
N ALA A 134 25.14 -12.34 -27.15
CA ALA A 134 24.48 -11.34 -26.31
C ALA A 134 24.44 -9.94 -26.94
N ALA A 135 25.43 -9.57 -27.75
CA ALA A 135 25.45 -8.31 -28.50
C ALA A 135 24.65 -8.36 -29.82
N ALA A 136 24.39 -9.55 -30.38
CA ALA A 136 23.71 -9.71 -31.67
C ALA A 136 22.18 -9.70 -31.53
N ASP A 137 21.63 -10.44 -30.57
CA ASP A 137 20.24 -10.29 -30.13
C ASP A 137 20.15 -10.21 -28.59
N PRO A 138 20.33 -9.01 -28.02
CA PRO A 138 20.26 -8.84 -26.57
C PRO A 138 18.86 -9.09 -25.99
N LYS A 139 17.79 -8.99 -26.80
CA LYS A 139 16.43 -9.22 -26.33
C LYS A 139 16.14 -10.72 -26.22
N ALA A 140 16.53 -11.51 -27.21
CA ALA A 140 16.40 -12.96 -27.16
C ALA A 140 17.30 -13.54 -26.04
N VAL A 141 18.61 -13.29 -26.11
CA VAL A 141 19.60 -13.87 -25.18
C VAL A 141 19.34 -13.45 -23.73
N GLY A 142 18.97 -12.20 -23.48
CA GLY A 142 18.68 -11.70 -22.15
C GLY A 142 17.50 -12.40 -21.46
N ASN A 143 16.48 -12.79 -22.23
CA ASN A 143 15.23 -13.34 -21.70
C ASN A 143 15.13 -14.88 -21.82
N LEU A 144 16.17 -15.55 -22.30
CA LEU A 144 16.14 -16.98 -22.61
C LEU A 144 16.64 -17.81 -21.42
N ASP A 145 15.85 -18.80 -20.99
CA ASP A 145 16.21 -19.70 -19.89
C ASP A 145 17.24 -20.75 -20.33
N GLY A 146 18.14 -21.14 -19.41
CA GLY A 146 19.33 -21.94 -19.71
C GLY A 146 20.59 -21.13 -20.02
N VAL A 147 20.44 -19.91 -20.55
CA VAL A 147 21.58 -19.00 -20.77
C VAL A 147 22.22 -18.65 -19.43
N PRO A 148 23.57 -18.70 -19.30
CA PRO A 148 24.31 -18.27 -18.10
C PRO A 148 23.87 -16.89 -17.61
N VAL A 149 23.75 -16.71 -16.29
CA VAL A 149 23.06 -15.51 -15.77
C VAL A 149 23.83 -14.22 -16.03
N ASP A 150 25.15 -14.26 -16.07
CA ASP A 150 26.03 -13.15 -16.43
C ASP A 150 25.82 -12.68 -17.88
N VAL A 151 25.67 -13.63 -18.80
CA VAL A 151 25.30 -13.38 -20.21
C VAL A 151 23.89 -12.77 -20.30
N ARG A 152 22.93 -13.25 -19.50
CA ARG A 152 21.59 -12.64 -19.42
C ARG A 152 21.64 -11.22 -18.87
N PHE A 153 22.41 -10.97 -17.79
CA PHE A 153 22.58 -9.64 -17.21
C PHE A 153 23.20 -8.66 -18.22
N ALA A 154 24.21 -9.10 -18.95
CA ALA A 154 24.86 -8.31 -19.99
C ALA A 154 23.92 -7.98 -21.16
N ALA A 155 23.19 -8.97 -21.67
CA ALA A 155 22.22 -8.81 -22.75
C ALA A 155 21.02 -7.93 -22.34
N ASN A 156 20.48 -8.10 -21.13
CA ASN A 156 19.41 -7.23 -20.65
C ASN A 156 19.89 -5.80 -20.37
N ARG A 157 21.14 -5.59 -19.92
CA ARG A 157 21.71 -4.24 -19.78
C ARG A 157 21.82 -3.51 -21.13
N LEU A 158 22.16 -4.21 -22.21
CA LEU A 158 22.11 -3.67 -23.57
C LEU A 158 20.67 -3.26 -23.96
N SER A 159 19.69 -4.13 -23.68
CA SER A 159 18.28 -3.86 -23.98
C SER A 159 17.75 -2.65 -23.18
N ILE A 160 18.08 -2.54 -21.90
CA ILE A 160 17.74 -1.39 -21.04
C ILE A 160 18.40 -0.12 -21.56
N GLN A 161 19.67 -0.16 -21.97
CA GLN A 161 20.40 0.99 -22.49
C GLN A 161 19.80 1.49 -23.82
N LYS A 162 19.36 0.57 -24.68
CA LYS A 162 18.62 0.90 -25.91
C LYS A 162 17.30 1.59 -25.57
N GLU A 163 16.48 0.98 -24.72
CA GLU A 163 15.17 1.52 -24.35
C GLU A 163 15.28 2.90 -23.69
N PHE A 164 16.23 3.07 -22.76
CA PHE A 164 16.50 4.35 -22.12
C PHE A 164 16.79 5.45 -23.15
N ASN A 165 17.54 5.15 -24.21
CA ASN A 165 17.85 6.13 -25.27
C ASN A 165 16.63 6.45 -26.13
N GLU A 166 15.80 5.45 -26.46
CA GLU A 166 14.59 5.60 -27.27
C GLU A 166 13.50 6.36 -26.49
N GLU A 167 13.18 5.96 -25.27
CA GLU A 167 12.21 6.63 -24.40
C GLU A 167 12.69 8.03 -23.96
N SER A 168 13.99 8.24 -23.69
CA SER A 168 14.54 9.58 -23.41
C SER A 168 14.41 10.53 -24.60
N LYS A 169 14.51 10.02 -25.83
CA LYS A 169 14.30 10.81 -27.05
C LYS A 169 12.82 11.14 -27.21
N PHE A 170 11.93 10.20 -26.93
CA PHE A 170 10.48 10.40 -26.95
C PHE A 170 10.05 11.45 -25.91
N LEU A 171 10.52 11.35 -24.65
CA LEU A 171 10.27 12.31 -23.57
C LEU A 171 10.64 13.75 -23.94
N LYS A 172 11.79 13.95 -24.61
CA LYS A 172 12.24 15.27 -25.09
C LYS A 172 11.31 15.90 -26.14
N GLY A 173 10.47 15.09 -26.80
CA GLY A 173 9.45 15.56 -27.74
C GLY A 173 8.11 15.93 -27.09
N LEU A 174 7.89 15.55 -25.82
CA LEU A 174 6.64 15.84 -25.10
C LEU A 174 6.68 17.20 -24.42
N ALA A 175 5.54 17.91 -24.45
CA ALA A 175 5.34 19.10 -23.63
C ALA A 175 5.09 18.70 -22.15
N PRO A 176 5.51 19.50 -21.15
CA PRO A 176 5.30 19.17 -19.73
C PRO A 176 3.84 19.01 -19.28
N ASN A 177 2.89 19.50 -20.08
CA ASN A 177 1.44 19.38 -19.86
C ASN A 177 0.78 18.28 -20.71
N ASP A 178 1.57 17.49 -21.46
CA ASP A 178 1.07 16.31 -22.18
C ASP A 178 0.66 15.22 -21.18
N ALA A 179 -0.45 14.53 -21.44
CA ALA A 179 -0.94 13.45 -20.57
C ALA A 179 0.09 12.31 -20.43
N ALA A 180 0.87 12.05 -21.47
CA ALA A 180 1.93 11.04 -21.48
C ALA A 180 3.20 11.47 -20.73
N TYR A 181 3.40 12.77 -20.47
CA TYR A 181 4.67 13.31 -19.95
C TYR A 181 5.09 12.66 -18.63
N LYS A 182 4.15 12.53 -17.68
CA LYS A 182 4.47 12.04 -16.34
C LYS A 182 4.95 10.58 -16.35
N ARG A 183 4.17 9.64 -16.89
CA ARG A 183 4.58 8.21 -16.88
C ARG A 183 5.80 7.97 -17.75
N THR A 184 5.91 8.65 -18.90
CA THR A 184 7.12 8.62 -19.72
C THR A 184 8.35 9.07 -18.92
N LYS A 185 8.25 10.17 -18.16
CA LYS A 185 9.34 10.66 -17.32
C LYS A 185 9.70 9.66 -16.21
N ASP A 186 8.70 9.18 -15.47
CA ASP A 186 8.90 8.21 -14.38
C ASP A 186 9.58 6.93 -14.88
N ARG A 187 9.22 6.48 -16.09
CA ARG A 187 9.81 5.32 -16.76
C ARG A 187 11.24 5.56 -17.26
N VAL A 188 11.52 6.71 -17.86
CA VAL A 188 12.90 7.12 -18.21
C VAL A 188 13.78 7.24 -16.97
N ASP A 189 13.25 7.74 -15.85
CA ASP A 189 13.95 7.77 -14.56
C ASP A 189 14.17 6.33 -14.01
N ALA A 190 13.20 5.43 -14.15
CA ALA A 190 13.36 4.02 -13.77
C ALA A 190 14.45 3.32 -14.59
N LEU A 191 14.41 3.45 -15.92
CA LEU A 191 15.42 2.91 -16.84
C LEU A 191 16.82 3.48 -16.56
N ARG A 192 16.95 4.78 -16.24
CA ARG A 192 18.23 5.35 -15.76
C ARG A 192 18.70 4.65 -14.49
N THR A 193 17.80 4.50 -13.51
CA THR A 193 18.12 3.83 -12.24
C THR A 193 18.46 2.34 -12.42
N PHE A 194 18.05 1.69 -13.51
CA PHE A 194 18.49 0.32 -13.85
C PHE A 194 19.92 0.28 -14.41
N LEU A 195 20.34 1.35 -15.10
CA LEU A 195 21.69 1.51 -15.63
C LEU A 195 22.69 1.95 -14.55
N ASP A 196 22.24 2.79 -13.61
CA ASP A 196 23.04 3.26 -12.47
C ASP A 196 23.50 2.08 -11.57
N PRO A 197 24.76 2.06 -11.09
CA PRO A 197 25.21 1.07 -10.13
C PRO A 197 24.53 1.25 -8.78
N ARG A 198 24.36 0.16 -8.03
CA ARG A 198 23.87 0.16 -6.66
C ARG A 198 25.01 0.01 -5.66
N ILE A 199 24.84 0.54 -4.45
CA ILE A 199 25.80 0.33 -3.36
C ILE A 199 25.53 -1.03 -2.70
N LYS A 200 26.52 -1.92 -2.71
CA LYS A 200 26.55 -3.15 -1.93
C LYS A 200 27.40 -2.95 -0.68
N SER A 201 26.83 -3.25 0.49
CA SER A 201 27.56 -3.28 1.76
C SER A 201 27.86 -4.73 2.13
N PHE A 202 29.12 -5.05 2.40
CA PHE A 202 29.58 -6.38 2.83
C PHE A 202 30.63 -6.27 3.94
N VAL A 203 30.82 -7.32 4.75
CA VAL A 203 31.93 -7.39 5.70
C VAL A 203 33.16 -7.90 4.97
N ASP A 204 34.24 -7.11 4.94
CA ASP A 204 35.52 -7.58 4.42
C ASP A 204 36.09 -8.66 5.37
N PRO A 205 36.28 -9.91 4.91
CA PRO A 205 36.75 -11.01 5.75
C PRO A 205 38.18 -10.82 6.28
N LYS A 206 38.98 -9.91 5.69
CA LYS A 206 40.36 -9.62 6.13
C LYS A 206 40.42 -8.55 7.23
N THR A 207 39.55 -7.55 7.16
CA THR A 207 39.57 -6.40 8.10
C THR A 207 38.42 -6.39 9.10
N ASN A 208 37.41 -7.25 8.91
CA ASN A 208 36.15 -7.29 9.66
C ASN A 208 35.41 -5.93 9.67
N LYS A 209 35.62 -5.11 8.63
CA LYS A 209 34.95 -3.82 8.46
C LYS A 209 33.88 -3.92 7.40
N VAL A 210 32.77 -3.20 7.60
CA VAL A 210 31.78 -2.97 6.55
C VAL A 210 32.43 -2.13 5.46
N THR A 211 32.51 -2.70 4.27
CA THR A 211 33.00 -2.04 3.05
C THR A 211 31.83 -1.82 2.11
N GLN A 212 31.81 -0.68 1.44
CA GLN A 212 30.83 -0.33 0.41
C GLN A 212 31.51 -0.33 -0.95
N VAL A 213 30.86 -0.98 -1.92
CA VAL A 213 31.29 -1.03 -3.33
C VAL A 213 30.11 -0.75 -4.24
N GLU A 214 30.36 -0.06 -5.34
CA GLU A 214 29.42 0.03 -6.45
C GLU A 214 29.41 -1.30 -7.20
N VAL A 215 28.21 -1.85 -7.44
CA VAL A 215 28.00 -3.05 -8.25
C VAL A 215 26.93 -2.76 -9.31
N PRO A 216 27.02 -3.32 -10.52
CA PRO A 216 25.96 -3.20 -11.51
C PRO A 216 24.68 -3.86 -10.99
N ARG A 217 23.52 -3.28 -11.34
CA ARG A 217 22.22 -3.94 -11.17
C ARG A 217 22.10 -5.08 -12.18
N GLN A 218 21.56 -6.22 -11.74
CA GLN A 218 21.55 -7.48 -12.48
C GLN A 218 20.12 -7.81 -12.89
N PHE A 219 19.86 -8.09 -14.18
CA PHE A 219 18.49 -8.32 -14.69
C PHE A 219 18.41 -9.62 -15.50
N LEU A 220 17.59 -10.58 -15.06
CA LEU A 220 17.34 -11.86 -15.76
C LEU A 220 16.29 -11.75 -16.88
N VAL A 221 15.40 -10.78 -16.76
CA VAL A 221 14.31 -10.54 -17.69
C VAL A 221 14.24 -9.04 -17.90
N PHE A 222 14.08 -8.62 -19.15
CA PHE A 222 13.71 -7.26 -19.51
C PHE A 222 13.00 -7.28 -20.87
N ASP A 223 11.73 -6.88 -20.88
CA ASP A 223 11.01 -6.57 -22.12
C ASP A 223 10.13 -5.33 -21.91
N ALA A 224 10.55 -4.23 -22.53
CA ALA A 224 9.91 -2.93 -22.47
C ALA A 224 8.52 -2.89 -23.11
N HIS A 225 8.20 -3.85 -23.99
CA HIS A 225 6.97 -3.84 -24.78
C HIS A 225 6.05 -5.02 -24.46
N PHE A 226 6.24 -5.64 -23.29
CA PHE A 226 5.40 -6.74 -22.82
C PHE A 226 4.13 -6.24 -22.11
N GLY A 227 3.07 -7.04 -22.17
CA GLY A 227 1.85 -6.82 -21.40
C GLY A 227 0.88 -5.83 -22.03
N SER A 228 -0.08 -5.38 -21.23
CA SER A 228 -1.08 -4.39 -21.59
C SER A 228 -0.53 -2.96 -21.45
N THR A 229 -1.33 -1.97 -21.84
CA THR A 229 -1.07 -0.55 -21.54
C THR A 229 -2.20 -0.05 -20.66
N ALA A 230 -1.96 0.03 -19.35
CA ALA A 230 -2.92 0.39 -18.32
C ALA A 230 -3.76 1.66 -18.62
N ASP A 231 -3.11 2.70 -19.15
CA ASP A 231 -3.78 3.91 -19.64
C ASP A 231 -3.05 4.42 -20.90
N PRO A 232 -3.56 4.14 -22.11
CA PRO A 232 -2.95 4.58 -23.37
C PRO A 232 -2.89 6.11 -23.56
N LYS A 233 -3.61 6.90 -22.75
CA LYS A 233 -3.53 8.37 -22.77
C LYS A 233 -2.39 8.87 -21.89
N SER A 234 -2.13 8.20 -20.77
CA SER A 234 -1.08 8.59 -19.82
C SER A 234 0.22 7.82 -19.97
N SER A 235 0.24 6.69 -20.70
CA SER A 235 1.45 5.97 -21.14
C SER A 235 1.29 5.54 -22.60
N PRO A 236 2.22 5.90 -23.49
CA PRO A 236 2.25 5.38 -24.86
C PRO A 236 2.97 4.03 -24.96
N PHE A 237 3.48 3.50 -23.85
CA PHE A 237 4.23 2.24 -23.79
C PHE A 237 3.44 1.14 -23.06
N PRO A 238 3.55 -0.14 -23.48
CA PRO A 238 3.16 -1.28 -22.66
C PRO A 238 3.85 -1.26 -21.30
N ASP A 239 3.20 -1.79 -20.28
CA ASP A 239 3.66 -1.65 -18.90
C ASP A 239 4.97 -2.40 -18.61
N GLY A 240 5.28 -3.41 -19.43
CA GLY A 240 6.58 -4.09 -19.52
C GLY A 240 6.83 -5.12 -18.42
N ARG A 241 7.87 -5.93 -18.59
CA ARG A 241 8.31 -6.94 -17.60
C ARG A 241 9.80 -6.85 -17.32
N VAL A 242 10.19 -7.15 -16.08
CA VAL A 242 11.58 -7.13 -15.62
C VAL A 242 11.76 -8.06 -14.42
N ALA A 243 12.92 -8.71 -14.31
CA ALA A 243 13.30 -9.47 -13.13
C ALA A 243 14.70 -9.06 -12.67
N GLU A 244 14.78 -8.37 -11.54
CA GLU A 244 16.06 -7.93 -10.94
C GLU A 244 16.59 -8.97 -9.95
N VAL A 245 17.90 -9.19 -9.96
CA VAL A 245 18.63 -10.05 -9.03
C VAL A 245 19.45 -9.21 -8.05
N VAL A 246 19.38 -9.60 -6.77
CA VAL A 246 20.26 -9.10 -5.70
C VAL A 246 21.00 -10.29 -5.13
N GLY A 247 22.30 -10.43 -5.43
CA GLY A 247 23.13 -11.54 -4.95
C GLY A 247 23.88 -12.25 -6.06
N ASP A 248 24.39 -13.43 -5.78
CA ASP A 248 25.06 -14.32 -6.75
C ASP A 248 24.14 -15.51 -7.03
N LEU A 249 23.33 -15.44 -8.08
CA LEU A 249 22.22 -16.38 -8.29
C LEU A 249 22.67 -17.80 -8.58
N GLU A 250 23.74 -17.99 -9.34
CA GLU A 250 24.20 -19.33 -9.73
C GLU A 250 24.85 -20.08 -8.55
N HIS A 251 25.50 -19.37 -7.63
CA HIS A 251 26.21 -19.97 -6.49
C HIS A 251 25.46 -19.88 -5.16
N SER A 252 24.27 -19.26 -5.11
CA SER A 252 23.52 -19.08 -3.86
C SER A 252 22.79 -20.35 -3.44
N LYS A 253 23.03 -20.77 -2.18
CA LYS A 253 22.31 -21.88 -1.55
C LYS A 253 20.87 -21.52 -1.19
N ASN A 254 20.55 -20.24 -1.06
CA ASN A 254 19.23 -19.74 -0.71
C ASN A 254 18.76 -18.74 -1.77
N VAL A 255 17.69 -19.09 -2.49
CA VAL A 255 17.13 -18.26 -3.57
C VAL A 255 15.72 -17.84 -3.20
N ALA A 256 15.42 -16.54 -3.31
CA ALA A 256 14.09 -15.98 -3.13
C ALA A 256 13.50 -15.52 -4.45
N PHE A 257 12.23 -15.85 -4.69
CA PHE A 257 11.41 -15.26 -5.75
C PHE A 257 10.32 -14.39 -5.13
N ARG A 258 10.36 -13.09 -5.40
CA ARG A 258 9.32 -12.14 -4.97
C ARG A 258 8.33 -11.94 -6.11
N VAL A 259 7.04 -12.15 -5.83
CA VAL A 259 5.95 -12.05 -6.82
C VAL A 259 5.07 -10.84 -6.47
N PRO A 260 4.99 -9.81 -7.33
CA PRO A 260 4.26 -8.57 -7.05
C PRO A 260 2.75 -8.73 -7.22
N GLY A 261 2.01 -7.81 -6.61
CA GLY A 261 0.58 -7.61 -6.87
C GLY A 261 0.29 -6.70 -8.06
N ILE A 262 -0.93 -6.14 -8.05
CA ILE A 262 -1.47 -5.24 -9.08
C ILE A 262 -0.62 -3.97 -9.28
N THR A 263 -0.78 -3.31 -10.42
CA THR A 263 -0.21 -1.99 -10.78
C THR A 263 1.31 -1.91 -10.78
N ASN A 264 2.03 -3.05 -10.76
CA ASN A 264 3.50 -3.09 -10.82
C ASN A 264 3.94 -3.14 -12.29
N ARG A 265 4.82 -2.21 -12.66
CA ARG A 265 5.18 -1.86 -14.05
C ARG A 265 6.62 -1.36 -14.12
N LEU A 266 7.19 -1.23 -15.31
CA LEU A 266 8.54 -0.65 -15.46
C LEU A 266 8.64 0.78 -14.90
N ASP A 267 7.58 1.58 -15.00
CA ASP A 267 7.56 2.97 -14.53
C ASP A 267 7.59 3.15 -13.00
N ASN A 268 7.32 2.10 -12.24
CA ASN A 268 7.35 2.12 -10.78
C ASN A 268 8.15 0.97 -10.13
N PHE A 269 8.80 0.11 -10.93
CA PHE A 269 9.47 -1.11 -10.48
C PHE A 269 10.49 -0.90 -9.34
N ASN A 270 11.18 0.25 -9.29
CA ASN A 270 12.11 0.57 -8.19
C ASN A 270 11.45 0.51 -6.80
N GLY A 271 10.16 0.84 -6.69
CA GLY A 271 9.41 0.71 -5.43
C GLY A 271 9.22 -0.75 -5.01
N PHE A 272 8.92 -1.63 -5.97
CA PHE A 272 8.84 -3.07 -5.72
C PHE A 272 10.22 -3.67 -5.42
N SER A 273 11.23 -3.33 -6.22
CA SER A 273 12.56 -3.93 -6.13
C SER A 273 13.33 -3.54 -4.87
N ASN A 274 12.99 -2.41 -4.23
CA ASN A 274 13.55 -2.04 -2.93
C ASN A 274 13.35 -3.15 -1.87
N GLY A 275 12.17 -3.78 -1.83
CA GLY A 275 11.93 -4.90 -0.91
C GLY A 275 12.80 -6.15 -1.19
N GLY A 276 13.42 -6.24 -2.37
CA GLY A 276 14.42 -7.26 -2.69
C GLY A 276 15.77 -6.98 -2.03
N TYR A 277 16.20 -5.72 -1.98
CA TYR A 277 17.37 -5.31 -1.18
C TYR A 277 17.14 -5.53 0.31
N GLU A 278 15.96 -5.15 0.81
CA GLU A 278 15.60 -5.37 2.22
C GLU A 278 15.61 -6.85 2.59
N LEU A 279 15.14 -7.72 1.70
CA LEU A 279 15.13 -9.16 1.93
C LEU A 279 16.54 -9.80 1.86
N ALA A 280 17.42 -9.30 0.99
CA ALA A 280 18.80 -9.79 0.85
C ALA A 280 19.75 -9.32 1.96
N GLN A 281 19.37 -8.28 2.72
CA GLN A 281 20.20 -7.66 3.75
C GLN A 281 19.80 -8.12 5.16
N ASN A 282 20.76 -8.11 6.09
CA ASN A 282 20.45 -8.19 7.52
C ASN A 282 20.03 -6.83 8.08
N SER A 283 19.74 -6.77 9.38
CA SER A 283 19.36 -5.54 10.11
C SER A 283 20.39 -4.41 10.07
N GLN A 284 21.64 -4.68 9.68
CA GLN A 284 22.70 -3.68 9.50
C GLN A 284 22.81 -3.17 8.04
N GLY A 285 21.95 -3.64 7.14
CA GLY A 285 22.01 -3.31 5.71
C GLY A 285 23.10 -4.06 4.93
N ILE A 286 23.61 -5.17 5.49
CA ILE A 286 24.69 -5.98 4.89
C ILE A 286 24.06 -7.14 4.12
N GLU A 287 24.37 -7.26 2.82
CA GLU A 287 23.94 -8.40 2.00
C GLU A 287 24.48 -9.71 2.57
N GLN A 288 23.62 -10.70 2.75
CA GLN A 288 24.03 -12.00 3.28
C GLN A 288 24.74 -12.85 2.20
N PRO A 289 25.75 -13.64 2.58
CA PRO A 289 26.38 -14.61 1.68
C PRO A 289 25.39 -15.73 1.31
N ASP A 290 25.72 -16.49 0.26
CA ASP A 290 24.95 -17.64 -0.25
C ASP A 290 23.45 -17.35 -0.50
N THR A 291 23.10 -16.08 -0.70
CA THR A 291 21.73 -15.59 -0.83
C THR A 291 21.55 -14.81 -2.13
N ALA A 292 20.51 -15.15 -2.89
CA ALA A 292 20.05 -14.39 -4.03
C ALA A 292 18.55 -14.07 -3.94
N VAL A 293 18.15 -12.84 -4.27
CA VAL A 293 16.75 -12.42 -4.32
C VAL A 293 16.40 -11.95 -5.73
N VAL A 294 15.46 -12.64 -6.35
CA VAL A 294 14.86 -12.28 -7.65
C VAL A 294 13.55 -11.52 -7.39
N SER A 295 13.53 -10.24 -7.72
CA SER A 295 12.29 -9.43 -7.74
C SER A 295 11.64 -9.56 -9.11
N TRP A 296 10.69 -10.48 -9.24
CA TRP A 296 10.16 -10.96 -10.53
C TRP A 296 8.86 -10.27 -10.91
N LEU A 297 8.92 -9.25 -11.76
CA LEU A 297 7.78 -8.70 -12.49
C LEU A 297 7.74 -9.35 -13.87
N GLY A 298 7.36 -10.63 -13.95
CA GLY A 298 7.37 -11.42 -15.19
C GLY A 298 6.03 -11.55 -15.92
N TYR A 299 4.94 -11.01 -15.35
CA TYR A 299 3.57 -11.11 -15.87
C TYR A 299 2.91 -9.74 -16.02
N ASP A 300 1.86 -9.69 -16.85
CA ASP A 300 1.04 -8.49 -17.06
C ASP A 300 0.15 -8.29 -15.82
N THR A 301 0.50 -7.32 -14.96
CA THR A 301 -0.21 -7.13 -13.69
C THR A 301 -1.59 -6.53 -13.94
N PRO A 302 -2.60 -6.84 -13.10
CA PRO A 302 -3.87 -6.13 -13.18
C PRO A 302 -3.67 -4.66 -12.81
N GLU A 303 -4.48 -3.80 -13.39
CA GLU A 303 -4.79 -2.50 -12.80
C GLU A 303 -5.89 -2.66 -11.76
N ILE A 304 -6.27 -1.57 -11.07
CA ILE A 304 -7.34 -1.62 -10.07
C ILE A 304 -8.65 -2.14 -10.68
N GLY A 305 -8.96 -1.75 -11.93
CA GLY A 305 -10.21 -2.08 -12.61
C GLY A 305 -10.41 -3.57 -12.93
N ASP A 306 -9.35 -4.30 -13.30
CA ASP A 306 -9.37 -5.73 -13.65
C ASP A 306 -8.74 -6.62 -12.54
N SER A 307 -8.38 -6.04 -11.40
CA SER A 307 -7.76 -6.73 -10.25
C SER A 307 -8.55 -7.90 -9.65
N VAL A 308 -9.85 -7.96 -9.88
CA VAL A 308 -10.74 -9.03 -9.40
C VAL A 308 -10.99 -10.12 -10.45
N ASP A 309 -10.37 -10.01 -11.63
CA ASP A 309 -10.37 -11.06 -12.65
C ASP A 309 -9.17 -12.00 -12.45
N PRO A 310 -9.36 -13.32 -12.32
CA PRO A 310 -8.26 -14.27 -12.16
C PRO A 310 -7.48 -14.56 -13.47
N ALA A 311 -7.91 -14.06 -14.64
CA ALA A 311 -7.28 -14.40 -15.93
C ALA A 311 -5.79 -14.01 -15.99
N LYS A 312 -5.42 -12.82 -15.51
CA LYS A 312 -4.02 -12.39 -15.42
C LYS A 312 -3.20 -13.27 -14.47
N ALA A 313 -3.79 -13.76 -13.37
CA ALA A 313 -3.14 -14.72 -12.48
C ALA A 313 -2.96 -16.11 -13.09
N VAL A 314 -3.88 -16.58 -13.95
CA VAL A 314 -3.70 -17.86 -14.68
C VAL A 314 -2.53 -17.76 -15.66
N VAL A 315 -2.45 -16.69 -16.45
CA VAL A 315 -1.33 -16.45 -17.37
C VAL A 315 -0.02 -16.24 -16.60
N GLY A 316 -0.06 -15.43 -15.54
CA GLY A 316 1.09 -15.18 -14.66
C GLY A 316 1.59 -16.42 -13.93
N GLY A 317 0.68 -17.32 -13.50
CA GLY A 317 1.04 -18.56 -12.84
C GLY A 317 1.76 -19.53 -13.78
N ASN A 318 1.29 -19.64 -15.02
CA ASN A 318 2.02 -20.36 -16.08
C ASN A 318 3.41 -19.77 -16.33
N ALA A 319 3.51 -18.43 -16.41
CA ALA A 319 4.78 -17.75 -16.62
C ALA A 319 5.75 -17.94 -15.43
N LEU A 320 5.24 -17.93 -14.20
CA LEU A 320 6.04 -18.14 -12.99
C LEU A 320 6.53 -19.59 -12.87
N SER A 321 5.66 -20.57 -13.13
CA SER A 321 6.05 -21.99 -13.14
C SER A 321 7.08 -22.28 -14.23
N ALA A 322 6.88 -21.77 -15.45
CA ALA A 322 7.86 -21.93 -16.53
C ALA A 322 9.20 -21.22 -16.25
N PHE A 323 9.16 -20.00 -15.68
CA PHE A 323 10.35 -19.27 -15.28
C PHE A 323 11.13 -20.00 -14.18
N ASP A 324 10.46 -20.52 -13.16
CA ASP A 324 11.09 -21.28 -12.09
C ASP A 324 11.74 -22.57 -12.64
N GLN A 325 10.99 -23.37 -13.42
CA GLN A 325 11.51 -24.56 -14.10
C GLN A 325 12.69 -24.28 -15.04
N GLY A 326 12.69 -23.10 -15.68
CA GLY A 326 13.73 -22.64 -16.58
C GLY A 326 15.00 -22.18 -15.85
N ILE A 327 14.88 -21.26 -14.88
CA ILE A 327 16.03 -20.73 -14.13
C ILE A 327 16.69 -21.80 -13.25
N SER A 328 15.94 -22.83 -12.84
CA SER A 328 16.45 -23.97 -12.06
C SER A 328 17.69 -24.63 -12.63
N VAL A 329 17.83 -24.68 -13.97
CA VAL A 329 19.01 -25.31 -14.59
C VAL A 329 20.30 -24.50 -14.35
N ASN A 330 20.19 -23.21 -14.02
CA ASN A 330 21.32 -22.33 -13.72
C ASN A 330 21.64 -22.23 -12.21
N LEU A 331 20.75 -22.68 -11.32
CA LEU A 331 20.98 -22.59 -9.86
C LEU A 331 21.95 -23.67 -9.36
N GLU A 332 22.60 -23.40 -8.23
CA GLU A 332 23.42 -24.38 -7.50
C GLU A 332 22.59 -25.65 -7.18
N PRO A 333 23.12 -26.86 -7.44
CA PRO A 333 22.43 -28.10 -7.12
C PRO A 333 22.01 -28.20 -5.64
N GLY A 334 20.71 -28.27 -5.39
CA GLY A 334 20.15 -28.29 -4.03
C GLY A 334 19.91 -26.91 -3.40
N ALA A 335 19.96 -25.83 -4.19
CA ALA A 335 19.56 -24.50 -3.73
C ALA A 335 18.12 -24.50 -3.16
N THR A 336 17.95 -23.93 -1.97
CA THR A 336 16.67 -23.81 -1.28
C THR A 336 15.88 -22.64 -1.86
N LYS A 337 14.79 -22.94 -2.55
CA LYS A 337 13.87 -21.95 -3.13
C LYS A 337 12.83 -21.46 -2.13
N ASN A 338 12.64 -20.14 -2.07
CA ASN A 338 11.68 -19.46 -1.22
C ASN A 338 10.80 -18.54 -2.08
N ILE A 339 9.48 -18.67 -2.02
CA ILE A 339 8.55 -17.78 -2.73
C ILE A 339 7.90 -16.81 -1.74
N PHE A 340 8.02 -15.51 -2.00
CA PHE A 340 7.38 -14.45 -1.23
C PHE A 340 6.39 -13.72 -2.13
N ALA A 341 5.12 -14.13 -2.01
CA ALA A 341 4.04 -13.65 -2.85
C ALA A 341 3.21 -12.58 -2.13
N HIS A 342 3.06 -11.40 -2.74
CA HIS A 342 2.34 -10.27 -2.15
C HIS A 342 1.07 -9.95 -2.94
N SER A 343 -0.03 -9.67 -2.23
CA SER A 343 -1.29 -9.20 -2.83
C SER A 343 -1.78 -10.17 -3.92
N TYR A 344 -2.22 -9.69 -5.09
CA TYR A 344 -2.58 -10.50 -6.26
C TYR A 344 -1.50 -11.51 -6.69
N GLY A 345 -0.22 -11.26 -6.37
CA GLY A 345 0.87 -12.21 -6.56
C GLY A 345 0.68 -13.53 -5.80
N THR A 346 -0.13 -13.56 -4.74
CA THR A 346 -0.51 -14.81 -4.04
C THR A 346 -1.39 -15.71 -4.89
N LEU A 347 -2.33 -15.15 -5.65
CA LEU A 347 -3.14 -15.89 -6.62
C LEU A 347 -2.29 -16.37 -7.81
N VAL A 348 -1.37 -15.53 -8.31
CA VAL A 348 -0.37 -15.90 -9.33
C VAL A 348 0.45 -17.11 -8.87
N THR A 349 0.98 -17.07 -7.65
CA THR A 349 1.73 -18.18 -7.04
C THR A 349 0.86 -19.42 -6.84
N SER A 350 -0.37 -19.27 -6.35
CA SER A 350 -1.32 -20.38 -6.24
C SER A 350 -1.52 -21.09 -7.59
N LYS A 351 -1.64 -20.33 -8.68
CA LYS A 351 -1.73 -20.88 -10.04
C LYS A 351 -0.42 -21.51 -10.52
N ALA A 352 0.74 -20.96 -10.17
CA ALA A 352 2.03 -21.58 -10.48
C ALA A 352 2.19 -22.95 -9.79
N LEU A 353 1.80 -23.07 -8.52
CA LEU A 353 1.83 -24.33 -7.76
C LEU A 353 0.91 -25.39 -8.41
N GLN A 354 -0.33 -25.01 -8.75
CA GLN A 354 -1.28 -25.86 -9.49
C GLN A 354 -0.75 -26.30 -10.87
N ASN A 355 0.16 -25.54 -11.48
CA ASN A 355 0.62 -25.74 -12.86
C ASN A 355 2.05 -26.30 -12.98
N GLY A 356 2.64 -26.79 -11.88
CA GLY A 356 3.90 -27.53 -11.89
C GLY A 356 5.11 -26.80 -11.30
N LEU A 357 4.91 -25.77 -10.45
CA LEU A 357 5.96 -25.30 -9.54
C LEU A 357 5.91 -26.19 -8.28
N THR A 358 6.84 -27.15 -8.16
CA THR A 358 6.74 -28.24 -7.17
C THR A 358 7.91 -28.37 -6.20
N ASP A 359 9.00 -27.62 -6.39
CA ASP A 359 10.26 -27.74 -5.63
C ASP A 359 10.59 -26.50 -4.77
N ALA A 360 9.62 -25.60 -4.57
CA ALA A 360 9.72 -24.54 -3.58
C ALA A 360 9.76 -25.15 -2.17
N ALA A 361 10.82 -24.88 -1.41
CA ALA A 361 10.95 -25.34 -0.03
C ALA A 361 10.04 -24.57 0.93
N ASN A 362 9.90 -23.25 0.72
CA ASN A 362 9.01 -22.38 1.49
C ASN A 362 8.17 -21.49 0.55
N VAL A 363 6.87 -21.36 0.82
CA VAL A 363 5.97 -20.41 0.13
C VAL A 363 5.28 -19.56 1.18
N THR A 364 5.39 -18.23 1.05
CA THR A 364 4.77 -17.25 1.96
C THR A 364 3.77 -16.39 1.19
N PHE A 365 2.50 -16.44 1.61
CA PHE A 365 1.44 -15.59 1.09
C PHE A 365 1.23 -14.37 2.00
N MET A 366 1.30 -13.15 1.45
CA MET A 366 1.23 -11.90 2.22
C MET A 366 0.13 -10.98 1.69
N GLY A 367 -0.76 -10.52 2.56
CA GLY A 367 -1.85 -9.61 2.17
C GLY A 367 -2.77 -10.18 1.08
N SER A 368 -3.01 -11.49 1.12
CA SER A 368 -3.65 -12.25 0.04
C SER A 368 -5.12 -11.86 -0.17
N PRO A 369 -5.56 -11.47 -1.39
CA PRO A 369 -6.99 -11.36 -1.72
C PRO A 369 -7.70 -12.72 -1.80
N GLY A 370 -6.95 -13.83 -1.79
CA GLY A 370 -7.45 -15.19 -1.94
C GLY A 370 -6.56 -16.04 -2.86
N LEU A 371 -6.57 -17.37 -2.69
CA LEU A 371 -5.77 -18.31 -3.50
C LEU A 371 -6.55 -18.97 -4.66
N GLY A 372 -7.76 -18.51 -4.94
CA GLY A 372 -8.67 -19.06 -5.96
C GLY A 372 -9.79 -19.91 -5.35
N PRO A 373 -10.89 -20.12 -6.08
CA PRO A 373 -12.13 -20.71 -5.54
C PRO A 373 -12.06 -22.20 -5.21
N ASN A 374 -10.94 -22.87 -5.51
CA ASN A 374 -10.74 -24.31 -5.30
C ASN A 374 -9.64 -24.62 -4.28
N ILE A 375 -9.14 -23.60 -3.56
CA ILE A 375 -8.04 -23.74 -2.59
C ILE A 375 -8.56 -23.26 -1.23
N HIS A 376 -8.77 -24.20 -0.31
CA HIS A 376 -9.32 -24.00 1.04
C HIS A 376 -8.33 -24.45 2.13
N SER A 377 -7.24 -25.10 1.73
CA SER A 377 -6.18 -25.67 2.57
C SER A 377 -4.88 -25.74 1.78
N VAL A 378 -3.72 -25.78 2.45
CA VAL A 378 -2.45 -25.96 1.72
C VAL A 378 -2.26 -27.39 1.20
N ALA A 379 -3.01 -28.36 1.73
CA ALA A 379 -3.07 -29.72 1.22
C ALA A 379 -3.66 -29.82 -0.20
N ASP A 380 -4.45 -28.83 -0.64
CA ASP A 380 -5.04 -28.76 -1.98
C ASP A 380 -3.98 -28.56 -3.08
N PHE A 381 -2.76 -28.10 -2.72
CA PHE A 381 -1.62 -28.04 -3.65
C PHE A 381 -0.94 -29.39 -3.86
N HIS A 382 -1.17 -30.37 -2.99
CA HIS A 382 -0.54 -31.70 -3.02
C HIS A 382 1.00 -31.69 -2.98
N LEU A 383 1.60 -30.70 -2.29
CA LEU A 383 3.05 -30.54 -2.12
C LEU A 383 3.48 -30.79 -0.66
N PRO A 384 3.69 -32.06 -0.24
CA PRO A 384 3.96 -32.41 1.16
C PRO A 384 5.34 -31.94 1.66
N ASP A 385 6.30 -31.73 0.76
CA ASP A 385 7.66 -31.26 1.10
C ASP A 385 7.77 -29.73 1.16
N THR A 386 6.77 -28.99 0.64
CA THR A 386 6.73 -27.52 0.68
C THR A 386 6.13 -27.03 1.99
N LYS A 387 6.82 -26.09 2.65
CA LYS A 387 6.29 -25.41 3.85
C LYS A 387 5.54 -24.15 3.46
N PHE A 388 4.29 -24.05 3.90
CA PHE A 388 3.42 -22.92 3.61
C PHE A 388 3.25 -21.99 4.81
N TYR A 389 3.35 -20.69 4.53
CA TYR A 389 3.24 -19.62 5.51
C TYR A 389 2.27 -18.54 5.05
N ALA A 390 1.60 -17.88 6.00
CA ALA A 390 0.77 -16.71 5.73
C ALA A 390 1.16 -15.53 6.62
N MET A 391 1.07 -14.33 6.06
CA MET A 391 1.19 -13.06 6.77
C MET A 391 0.00 -12.16 6.44
N ARG A 392 -0.68 -11.69 7.49
CA ARG A 392 -1.72 -10.66 7.41
C ARG A 392 -1.35 -9.54 8.36
N ALA A 393 -1.13 -8.34 7.83
CA ALA A 393 -0.81 -7.17 8.62
C ALA A 393 -2.11 -6.54 9.17
N PRO A 394 -2.13 -6.07 10.42
CA PRO A 394 -3.26 -5.30 10.94
C PRO A 394 -3.61 -4.12 10.03
N LYS A 395 -4.90 -3.92 9.81
CA LYS A 395 -5.49 -2.99 8.83
C LYS A 395 -5.15 -3.25 7.36
N ASP A 396 -4.78 -4.47 6.93
CA ASP A 396 -4.62 -4.80 5.50
C ASP A 396 -5.99 -5.08 4.83
N PRO A 397 -6.55 -4.12 4.07
CA PRO A 397 -7.89 -4.25 3.53
C PRO A 397 -8.05 -5.37 2.51
N VAL A 398 -7.00 -5.70 1.75
CA VAL A 398 -7.10 -6.64 0.64
C VAL A 398 -7.33 -8.04 1.18
N SER A 399 -6.57 -8.41 2.21
CA SER A 399 -6.74 -9.68 2.95
C SER A 399 -8.10 -9.83 3.64
N TYR A 400 -8.76 -8.71 3.94
CA TYR A 400 -10.08 -8.72 4.54
C TYR A 400 -11.20 -8.88 3.52
N THR A 401 -10.94 -8.82 2.21
CA THR A 401 -12.00 -9.00 1.21
C THR A 401 -12.34 -10.47 0.92
N GLN A 402 -11.35 -11.37 0.90
CA GLN A 402 -11.46 -12.71 0.28
C GLN A 402 -12.01 -12.66 -1.16
N GLY A 403 -11.79 -11.54 -1.87
CA GLY A 403 -12.35 -11.27 -3.20
C GLY A 403 -11.87 -12.20 -4.31
N LEU A 404 -10.84 -13.01 -4.07
CA LEU A 404 -10.31 -14.01 -5.01
C LEU A 404 -10.24 -15.42 -4.39
N GLY A 405 -11.10 -15.69 -3.41
CA GLY A 405 -11.15 -16.96 -2.66
C GLY A 405 -10.64 -16.81 -1.23
N ASP A 406 -10.54 -17.94 -0.53
CA ASP A 406 -10.25 -17.96 0.89
C ASP A 406 -8.89 -17.34 1.21
N ASP A 407 -8.84 -16.58 2.31
CA ASP A 407 -7.60 -15.97 2.79
C ASP A 407 -6.74 -17.07 3.44
N PRO A 408 -5.53 -17.35 2.91
CA PRO A 408 -4.64 -18.36 3.46
C PRO A 408 -4.29 -18.11 4.93
N ALA A 409 -4.35 -16.87 5.43
CA ALA A 409 -4.15 -16.58 6.83
C ALA A 409 -5.20 -17.22 7.77
N ASP A 410 -6.32 -17.74 7.26
CA ASP A 410 -7.33 -18.45 8.05
C ASP A 410 -7.31 -19.99 7.84
N PHE A 411 -6.36 -20.51 7.05
CA PHE A 411 -6.17 -21.95 6.84
C PHE A 411 -5.69 -22.64 8.12
N LYS A 412 -6.25 -23.81 8.43
CA LYS A 412 -5.95 -24.56 9.68
C LYS A 412 -4.60 -25.27 9.66
N ASP A 413 -4.07 -25.50 8.47
CA ASP A 413 -2.85 -26.28 8.17
C ASP A 413 -1.67 -25.41 7.71
N ILE A 414 -1.85 -24.09 7.62
CA ILE A 414 -0.77 -23.14 7.33
C ILE A 414 -0.09 -22.65 8.61
N THR A 415 1.17 -22.22 8.49
CA THR A 415 1.86 -21.52 9.59
C THR A 415 1.68 -20.00 9.48
N ARG A 416 0.95 -19.37 10.40
CA ARG A 416 0.81 -17.90 10.46
C ARG A 416 2.03 -17.23 11.10
N LEU A 417 2.72 -16.40 10.33
CA LEU A 417 3.88 -15.64 10.78
C LEU A 417 3.48 -14.27 11.32
N GLY A 418 4.23 -13.79 12.32
CA GLY A 418 4.02 -12.51 12.97
C GLY A 418 4.27 -11.31 12.05
N THR A 419 3.45 -10.28 12.19
CA THR A 419 3.47 -9.05 11.38
C THR A 419 3.66 -7.78 12.22
N THR A 420 4.03 -7.92 13.50
CA THR A 420 4.29 -6.81 14.44
C THR A 420 5.14 -5.69 13.82
N GLY A 421 4.67 -4.45 13.93
CA GLY A 421 5.29 -3.27 13.33
C GLY A 421 4.90 -3.00 11.88
N SER A 422 4.29 -3.95 11.18
CA SER A 422 3.70 -3.77 9.85
C SER A 422 2.22 -3.43 9.98
N THR A 423 1.71 -2.46 9.21
CA THR A 423 0.27 -2.18 9.13
C THR A 423 -0.16 -1.76 7.72
N GLY A 424 -1.35 -2.17 7.32
CA GLY A 424 -1.85 -1.94 5.98
C GLY A 424 -1.16 -2.79 4.92
N HIS A 425 -1.57 -2.59 3.67
CA HIS A 425 -1.28 -3.54 2.60
C HIS A 425 0.18 -3.55 2.10
N SER A 426 0.92 -2.45 2.27
CA SER A 426 2.22 -2.26 1.58
C SER A 426 3.46 -2.34 2.48
N GLN A 427 3.29 -2.61 3.78
CA GLN A 427 4.37 -2.47 4.78
C GLN A 427 5.13 -3.78 5.10
N TYR A 428 4.84 -4.89 4.42
CA TYR A 428 5.43 -6.21 4.74
C TYR A 428 6.97 -6.25 4.68
N TYR A 429 7.57 -5.44 3.80
CA TYR A 429 9.02 -5.33 3.59
C TYR A 429 9.69 -4.18 4.36
N ASN A 430 8.98 -3.50 5.26
CA ASN A 430 9.57 -2.38 6.01
C ASN A 430 10.62 -2.86 7.02
N ARG A 431 11.75 -2.13 7.13
CA ARG A 431 12.78 -2.39 8.15
C ARG A 431 12.19 -2.33 9.56
N GLY A 432 12.65 -3.23 10.44
CA GLY A 432 12.20 -3.29 11.84
C GLY A 432 10.83 -3.93 12.06
N THR A 433 10.20 -4.48 11.02
CA THR A 433 8.95 -5.24 11.14
C THR A 433 9.23 -6.74 11.33
N ALA A 434 8.34 -7.41 12.07
CA ALA A 434 8.39 -8.87 12.22
C ALA A 434 8.13 -9.60 10.90
N SER A 435 7.36 -9.00 9.96
CA SER A 435 7.14 -9.58 8.64
C SER A 435 8.45 -9.66 7.84
N LEU A 436 9.24 -8.59 7.79
CA LEU A 436 10.53 -8.61 7.11
C LEU A 436 11.51 -9.57 7.81
N SER A 437 11.61 -9.53 9.14
CA SER A 437 12.54 -10.43 9.86
C SER A 437 12.16 -11.89 9.68
N ASN A 438 10.86 -12.24 9.65
CA ASN A 438 10.41 -13.59 9.39
C ASN A 438 10.76 -14.05 7.96
N MET A 439 10.58 -13.19 6.94
CA MET A 439 10.99 -13.53 5.56
C MET A 439 12.50 -13.72 5.44
N GLN A 440 13.29 -12.85 6.08
CA GLN A 440 14.75 -12.98 6.18
C GLN A 440 15.15 -14.29 6.89
N SER A 441 14.49 -14.65 8.01
CA SER A 441 14.75 -15.90 8.74
C SER A 441 14.42 -17.16 7.94
N LEU A 442 13.36 -17.14 7.13
CA LEU A 442 13.08 -18.22 6.17
C LEU A 442 14.18 -18.31 5.10
N LEU A 443 14.55 -17.17 4.50
CA LEU A 443 15.53 -17.11 3.42
C LEU A 443 16.95 -17.51 3.87
N PHE A 444 17.41 -17.03 5.03
CA PHE A 444 18.73 -17.36 5.56
C PHE A 444 18.78 -18.71 6.29
N GLY A 445 17.65 -19.41 6.42
CA GLY A 445 17.53 -20.70 7.10
C GLY A 445 17.48 -20.65 8.63
N ASP A 446 17.58 -19.47 9.27
CA ASP A 446 17.47 -19.32 10.74
C ASP A 446 16.01 -19.31 11.23
N THR A 447 15.33 -20.44 10.96
CA THR A 447 13.92 -20.67 11.31
C THR A 447 13.61 -20.65 12.82
N LYS A 448 14.65 -20.57 13.68
CA LYS A 448 14.49 -20.45 15.14
C LYS A 448 14.05 -19.04 15.58
N GLN A 449 14.26 -18.03 14.74
CA GLN A 449 13.87 -16.64 15.01
C GLN A 449 12.45 -16.31 14.54
N LEU A 450 11.72 -17.29 13.97
CA LEU A 450 10.37 -17.06 13.48
C LEU A 450 9.44 -16.67 14.62
N THR A 451 8.71 -15.58 14.40
CA THR A 451 7.61 -15.13 15.24
C THR A 451 6.29 -15.53 14.60
N PHE A 452 5.30 -15.85 15.42
CA PHE A 452 3.99 -16.35 14.99
C PHE A 452 2.87 -15.44 15.49
N THR A 453 1.70 -15.52 14.88
CA THR A 453 0.49 -14.85 15.40
C THR A 453 -0.73 -15.78 15.37
N HIS A 454 -1.61 -15.58 16.34
CA HIS A 454 -2.92 -16.23 16.44
C HIS A 454 -4.06 -15.21 16.50
N THR A 455 -3.77 -13.95 16.13
CA THR A 455 -4.74 -12.85 16.11
C THR A 455 -5.92 -13.16 15.19
N THR A 456 -7.13 -12.92 15.69
CA THR A 456 -8.37 -13.01 14.92
C THR A 456 -8.54 -11.80 14.00
N LEU A 457 -9.41 -11.95 13.00
CA LEU A 457 -9.71 -10.91 12.02
C LEU A 457 -10.15 -9.57 12.65
N ASP A 458 -11.01 -9.61 13.68
CA ASP A 458 -11.52 -8.40 14.37
C ASP A 458 -10.54 -7.78 15.39
N GLU A 459 -9.52 -8.53 15.81
CA GLU A 459 -8.37 -7.98 16.55
C GLU A 459 -7.46 -7.17 15.60
N GLU A 460 -7.25 -7.67 14.38
CA GLU A 460 -6.42 -7.07 13.32
C GLU A 460 -7.11 -5.87 12.64
N MET A 461 -8.42 -5.92 12.46
CA MET A 461 -9.30 -4.79 12.13
C MET A 461 -10.75 -5.09 12.52
N THR A 462 -11.26 -4.35 13.50
CA THR A 462 -12.67 -4.45 13.89
C THR A 462 -13.58 -4.00 12.74
N GLY A 463 -14.47 -4.87 12.29
CA GLY A 463 -15.30 -4.66 11.10
C GLY A 463 -14.82 -5.40 9.85
N ALA A 464 -13.68 -6.09 9.89
CA ALA A 464 -13.19 -6.86 8.76
C ALA A 464 -14.03 -8.12 8.48
N ALA A 465 -14.69 -8.71 9.48
CA ALA A 465 -15.65 -9.80 9.25
C ALA A 465 -16.88 -9.30 8.48
N GLU A 466 -17.40 -8.13 8.84
CA GLU A 466 -18.53 -7.49 8.17
C GLU A 466 -18.22 -7.11 6.71
N ILE A 467 -16.95 -6.77 6.40
CA ILE A 467 -16.50 -6.62 5.01
C ILE A 467 -16.62 -7.96 4.26
N ARG A 468 -16.15 -9.07 4.84
CA ARG A 468 -16.24 -10.40 4.21
C ARG A 468 -17.67 -10.83 3.98
N GLU A 469 -18.54 -10.64 4.96
CA GLU A 469 -19.97 -10.95 4.83
C GLU A 469 -20.63 -10.14 3.71
N LEU A 470 -20.30 -8.84 3.59
CA LEU A 470 -20.76 -8.02 2.47
C LEU A 470 -20.20 -8.48 1.11
N VAL A 471 -18.91 -8.83 1.02
CA VAL A 471 -18.30 -9.33 -0.22
C VAL A 471 -18.92 -10.68 -0.62
N ALA A 472 -19.13 -11.59 0.33
CA ALA A 472 -19.81 -12.86 0.11
C ALA A 472 -21.26 -12.66 -0.38
N PHE A 473 -22.02 -11.79 0.29
CA PHE A 473 -23.39 -11.42 -0.13
C PHE A 473 -23.43 -10.91 -1.58
N LEU A 474 -22.44 -10.10 -1.99
CA LEU A 474 -22.34 -9.62 -3.36
C LEU A 474 -21.91 -10.74 -4.33
N HIS A 475 -20.90 -11.55 -3.99
CA HIS A 475 -20.40 -12.64 -4.83
C HIS A 475 -21.46 -13.73 -5.12
N GLU A 476 -22.33 -14.05 -4.17
CA GLU A 476 -23.46 -14.97 -4.37
C GLU A 476 -24.47 -14.48 -5.44
N ARG A 477 -24.53 -13.17 -5.67
CA ARG A 477 -25.59 -12.50 -6.47
C ARG A 477 -25.06 -11.84 -7.74
N VAL A 478 -23.77 -11.50 -7.77
CA VAL A 478 -23.09 -10.82 -8.87
C VAL A 478 -22.13 -11.81 -9.55
N PRO A 479 -22.39 -12.19 -10.82
CA PRO A 479 -21.48 -13.04 -11.59
C PRO A 479 -20.05 -12.46 -11.64
N ALA A 480 -19.04 -13.32 -11.59
CA ALA A 480 -17.64 -12.89 -11.51
C ALA A 480 -17.20 -11.96 -12.67
N ASP A 481 -17.74 -12.16 -13.87
CA ASP A 481 -17.49 -11.26 -15.01
C ASP A 481 -18.08 -9.85 -14.79
N VAL A 482 -19.17 -9.74 -14.04
CA VAL A 482 -19.76 -8.46 -13.64
C VAL A 482 -18.98 -7.84 -12.50
N VAL A 483 -18.52 -8.63 -11.51
CA VAL A 483 -17.62 -8.15 -10.44
C VAL A 483 -16.35 -7.53 -11.05
N SER A 484 -15.76 -8.19 -12.05
CA SER A 484 -14.66 -7.65 -12.88
C SER A 484 -14.99 -6.29 -13.48
N ARG A 485 -16.14 -6.13 -14.15
CA ARG A 485 -16.56 -4.82 -14.70
C ARG A 485 -16.86 -3.76 -13.62
N MET A 486 -17.27 -4.17 -12.42
CA MET A 486 -17.58 -3.28 -11.29
C MET A 486 -16.34 -2.80 -10.54
N GLY A 487 -15.19 -3.49 -10.62
CA GLY A 487 -14.01 -3.24 -9.78
C GLY A 487 -13.58 -1.77 -9.68
N GLY A 488 -13.44 -1.10 -10.84
CA GLY A 488 -13.06 0.32 -10.90
C GLY A 488 -14.11 1.30 -10.36
N ASP A 489 -15.39 0.92 -10.31
CA ASP A 489 -16.46 1.72 -9.69
C ASP A 489 -16.59 1.44 -8.17
N LEU A 490 -16.16 0.25 -7.72
CA LEU A 490 -16.18 -0.15 -6.32
C LEU A 490 -15.00 0.42 -5.52
N ASP A 491 -13.81 0.54 -6.13
CA ASP A 491 -12.60 0.99 -5.42
C ASP A 491 -12.79 2.32 -4.67
N PRO A 492 -13.34 3.41 -5.25
CA PRO A 492 -13.55 4.66 -4.50
C PRO A 492 -14.46 4.50 -3.26
N ILE A 493 -15.39 3.55 -3.28
CA ILE A 493 -16.30 3.24 -2.17
C ILE A 493 -15.51 2.53 -1.07
N VAL A 494 -14.79 1.48 -1.46
CA VAL A 494 -13.95 0.66 -0.58
C VAL A 494 -12.86 1.52 0.07
N GLN A 495 -12.11 2.31 -0.71
CA GLN A 495 -11.08 3.22 -0.20
C GLN A 495 -11.64 4.24 0.80
N ASN A 496 -12.82 4.84 0.55
CA ASN A 496 -13.37 5.82 1.50
C ASN A 496 -13.77 5.17 2.83
N TYR A 497 -14.35 3.96 2.80
CA TYR A 497 -14.69 3.22 4.02
C TYR A 497 -13.43 2.82 4.82
N LEU A 498 -12.44 2.23 4.15
CA LEU A 498 -11.20 1.77 4.79
C LEU A 498 -10.35 2.91 5.37
N ASN A 499 -10.35 4.07 4.73
CA ASN A 499 -9.70 5.28 5.24
C ASN A 499 -10.52 6.01 6.32
N GLY A 500 -11.62 5.42 6.79
CA GLY A 500 -12.48 6.00 7.84
C GLY A 500 -13.20 7.30 7.42
N ARG A 501 -13.32 7.56 6.11
CA ARG A 501 -13.98 8.76 5.57
C ARG A 501 -15.51 8.64 5.52
N CYS A 502 -16.04 7.42 5.64
CA CYS A 502 -17.45 7.12 5.70
C CYS A 502 -17.71 5.82 6.48
N GLY A 503 -18.90 5.67 7.07
CA GLY A 503 -19.34 4.46 7.75
C GLY A 503 -19.98 3.43 6.81
N LEU A 504 -20.26 2.23 7.33
CA LEU A 504 -20.81 1.14 6.51
C LEU A 504 -22.22 1.45 5.95
N THR A 505 -23.02 2.28 6.63
CA THR A 505 -24.32 2.74 6.09
C THR A 505 -24.19 3.71 4.93
N ASP A 506 -23.07 4.44 4.82
CA ASP A 506 -22.90 5.48 3.80
C ASP A 506 -22.60 4.89 2.42
N ILE A 507 -22.04 3.68 2.38
CA ILE A 507 -21.75 2.98 1.12
C ILE A 507 -23.02 2.45 0.41
N ILE A 508 -24.19 2.44 1.07
CA ILE A 508 -25.47 1.98 0.48
C ILE A 508 -25.80 2.71 -0.82
N ARG A 509 -25.72 4.04 -0.84
CA ARG A 509 -26.11 4.84 -2.02
C ARG A 509 -25.08 4.69 -3.15
N PRO A 510 -23.76 4.84 -2.91
CA PRO A 510 -22.74 4.55 -3.92
C PRO A 510 -22.86 3.13 -4.49
N LEU A 511 -22.98 2.11 -3.64
CA LEU A 511 -23.02 0.71 -4.09
C LEU A 511 -24.27 0.38 -4.91
N ASN A 512 -25.46 0.88 -4.51
CA ASN A 512 -26.65 0.81 -5.36
C ASN A 512 -26.46 1.53 -6.72
N SER A 513 -25.72 2.64 -6.75
CA SER A 513 -25.41 3.34 -8.01
C SER A 513 -24.51 2.50 -8.92
N VAL A 514 -23.53 1.78 -8.36
CA VAL A 514 -22.68 0.85 -9.13
C VAL A 514 -23.49 -0.34 -9.64
N LEU A 515 -24.28 -0.98 -8.76
CA LEU A 515 -25.14 -2.09 -9.14
C LEU A 515 -26.14 -1.69 -10.24
N ASN A 516 -26.72 -0.48 -10.18
CA ASN A 516 -27.57 0.05 -11.24
C ASN A 516 -26.80 0.26 -12.55
N LYS A 517 -25.61 0.88 -12.50
CA LYS A 517 -24.74 1.12 -13.68
C LYS A 517 -24.41 -0.19 -14.42
N HIS A 518 -24.28 -1.31 -13.70
CA HIS A 518 -23.95 -2.62 -14.25
C HIS A 518 -25.18 -3.55 -14.44
N ASN A 519 -26.41 -3.01 -14.37
CA ASN A 519 -27.68 -3.75 -14.56
C ASN A 519 -27.93 -4.89 -13.55
N MET A 520 -27.48 -4.72 -12.31
CA MET A 520 -27.50 -5.76 -11.26
C MET A 520 -28.62 -5.64 -10.23
N LEU A 521 -29.50 -4.63 -10.32
CA LEU A 521 -30.59 -4.43 -9.34
C LEU A 521 -31.59 -5.58 -9.27
N ASP A 522 -31.77 -6.35 -10.36
CA ASP A 522 -32.63 -7.54 -10.37
C ASP A 522 -32.06 -8.70 -9.55
N LYS A 523 -30.73 -8.75 -9.38
CA LYS A 523 -30.01 -9.77 -8.60
C LYS A 523 -29.71 -9.31 -7.18
N VAL A 524 -29.31 -8.04 -7.04
CA VAL A 524 -29.06 -7.38 -5.76
C VAL A 524 -30.10 -6.28 -5.59
N LYS A 525 -31.27 -6.66 -5.08
CA LYS A 525 -32.38 -5.74 -4.86
C LYS A 525 -31.99 -4.65 -3.85
N PRO A 526 -32.33 -3.37 -4.07
CA PRO A 526 -31.97 -2.28 -3.17
C PRO A 526 -32.39 -2.54 -1.71
N GLU A 527 -33.56 -3.14 -1.48
CA GLU A 527 -34.08 -3.45 -0.15
C GLU A 527 -33.27 -4.54 0.54
N ALA A 528 -32.81 -5.55 -0.20
CA ALA A 528 -31.97 -6.61 0.31
C ALA A 528 -30.58 -6.08 0.69
N LEU A 529 -29.97 -5.27 -0.19
CA LEU A 529 -28.68 -4.62 0.10
C LEU A 529 -28.76 -3.68 1.30
N VAL A 530 -29.82 -2.87 1.40
CA VAL A 530 -30.09 -2.00 2.55
C VAL A 530 -30.29 -2.80 3.84
N GLY A 531 -30.98 -3.93 3.78
CA GLY A 531 -31.17 -4.83 4.91
C GLY A 531 -29.86 -5.42 5.39
N GLU A 532 -29.06 -5.95 4.47
CA GLU A 532 -27.76 -6.56 4.75
C GLU A 532 -26.81 -5.55 5.39
N ILE A 533 -26.55 -4.42 4.73
CA ILE A 533 -25.64 -3.40 5.23
C ILE A 533 -26.07 -2.83 6.59
N LYS A 534 -27.38 -2.75 6.88
CA LYS A 534 -27.87 -2.33 8.21
C LYS A 534 -27.67 -3.38 9.29
N ASN A 535 -27.77 -4.68 8.96
CA ASN A 535 -27.46 -5.74 9.91
C ASN A 535 -25.96 -5.69 10.25
N LEU A 536 -25.10 -5.71 9.23
CA LEU A 536 -23.65 -5.61 9.34
C LEU A 536 -23.21 -4.34 10.10
N ALA A 537 -23.84 -3.19 9.84
CA ALA A 537 -23.55 -1.96 10.58
C ALA A 537 -23.91 -2.06 12.08
N GLY A 538 -24.92 -2.86 12.42
CA GLY A 538 -25.27 -3.14 13.82
C GLY A 538 -24.34 -4.15 14.50
N ASP A 539 -23.84 -5.13 13.76
CA ASP A 539 -22.79 -6.04 14.24
C ASP A 539 -21.45 -5.30 14.44
N LEU A 540 -21.09 -4.41 13.52
CA LEU A 540 -19.96 -3.51 13.69
C LEU A 540 -20.13 -2.58 14.91
N ALA A 541 -21.32 -1.98 15.09
CA ALA A 541 -21.62 -1.14 16.24
C ALA A 541 -21.55 -1.92 17.57
N TYR A 542 -22.02 -3.18 17.58
CA TYR A 542 -21.84 -4.09 18.72
C TYR A 542 -20.35 -4.25 19.06
N LYS A 543 -19.54 -4.67 18.08
CA LYS A 543 -18.12 -4.98 18.28
C LYS A 543 -17.33 -3.76 18.73
N GLN A 544 -17.60 -2.59 18.14
CA GLN A 544 -16.95 -1.33 18.53
C GLN A 544 -17.28 -0.94 19.98
N ALA A 545 -18.57 -0.93 20.35
CA ALA A 545 -18.99 -0.57 21.72
C ALA A 545 -18.50 -1.58 22.76
N PHE A 546 -18.54 -2.88 22.44
CA PHE A 546 -17.99 -3.94 23.29
C PHE A 546 -16.47 -3.75 23.50
N LYS A 547 -15.71 -3.58 22.41
CA LYS A 547 -14.24 -3.41 22.45
C LYS A 547 -13.83 -2.16 23.23
N GLU A 548 -14.54 -1.05 23.02
CA GLU A 548 -14.30 0.20 23.74
C GLU A 548 -14.59 0.05 25.24
N ALA A 549 -15.71 -0.58 25.61
CA ALA A 549 -16.05 -0.86 27.01
C ALA A 549 -15.00 -1.76 27.68
N LYS A 550 -14.54 -2.82 27.01
CA LYS A 550 -13.45 -3.68 27.49
C LYS A 550 -12.14 -2.93 27.67
N ALA A 551 -11.78 -2.05 26.73
CA ALA A 551 -10.58 -1.21 26.82
C ALA A 551 -10.61 -0.24 28.02
N HIS A 552 -11.82 0.18 28.44
CA HIS A 552 -12.06 1.00 29.63
C HIS A 552 -12.22 0.18 30.93
N GLY A 553 -11.95 -1.14 30.90
CA GLY A 553 -11.96 -2.01 32.07
C GLY A 553 -13.33 -2.56 32.46
N ALA A 554 -14.33 -2.50 31.59
CA ALA A 554 -15.67 -3.02 31.88
C ALA A 554 -15.68 -4.57 32.05
N PRO A 555 -16.46 -5.10 33.02
CA PRO A 555 -16.82 -6.51 33.07
C PRO A 555 -17.57 -6.95 31.80
N ASP A 556 -17.50 -8.24 31.46
CA ASP A 556 -18.04 -8.75 30.19
C ASP A 556 -19.53 -8.43 30.03
N ALA A 557 -20.37 -8.66 31.06
CA ALA A 557 -21.80 -8.34 31.03
C ALA A 557 -22.10 -6.84 30.76
N VAL A 558 -21.20 -5.92 31.14
CA VAL A 558 -21.35 -4.48 30.88
C VAL A 558 -20.93 -4.17 29.44
N ALA A 559 -19.86 -4.80 28.94
CA ALA A 559 -19.46 -4.67 27.54
C ALA A 559 -20.49 -5.30 26.57
N GLU A 560 -21.08 -6.44 26.94
CA GLU A 560 -22.21 -7.05 26.22
C GLU A 560 -23.42 -6.12 26.17
N ALA A 561 -23.82 -5.54 27.31
CA ALA A 561 -24.94 -4.60 27.38
C ALA A 561 -24.69 -3.34 26.51
N ALA A 562 -23.46 -2.81 26.52
CA ALA A 562 -23.06 -1.70 25.66
C ALA A 562 -23.14 -2.08 24.16
N GLY A 563 -22.62 -3.27 23.80
CA GLY A 563 -22.70 -3.81 22.45
C GLY A 563 -24.14 -4.00 21.96
N VAL A 564 -25.01 -4.65 22.75
CA VAL A 564 -26.43 -4.84 22.41
C VAL A 564 -27.14 -3.50 22.21
N THR A 565 -26.86 -2.53 23.09
CA THR A 565 -27.44 -1.18 23.00
C THR A 565 -27.01 -0.48 21.71
N ALA A 566 -25.73 -0.53 21.35
CA ALA A 566 -25.21 0.04 20.11
C ALA A 566 -25.80 -0.65 18.85
N LYS A 567 -25.93 -1.97 18.86
CA LYS A 567 -26.57 -2.75 17.78
C LYS A 567 -28.04 -2.36 17.58
N LEU A 568 -28.79 -2.14 18.66
CA LEU A 568 -30.18 -1.70 18.58
C LEU A 568 -30.29 -0.24 18.08
N ALA A 569 -29.39 0.65 18.51
CA ALA A 569 -29.36 2.05 18.07
C ALA A 569 -28.99 2.23 16.59
N SER A 570 -28.25 1.28 15.99
CA SER A 570 -27.90 1.30 14.56
C SER A 570 -29.08 1.00 13.61
N LYS A 571 -30.14 0.36 14.11
CA LYS A 571 -31.36 0.09 13.32
C LYS A 571 -32.23 1.34 13.30
N PRO A 572 -32.80 1.73 12.14
CA PRO A 572 -33.67 2.89 12.08
C PRO A 572 -34.96 2.59 12.85
N LEU A 573 -35.09 3.24 14.02
CA LEU A 573 -36.26 3.25 14.92
C LEU A 573 -37.02 1.92 15.01
N LEU A 574 -36.67 1.12 16.02
CA LEU A 574 -37.70 0.36 16.71
C LEU A 574 -38.68 1.37 17.33
N ASP A 575 -39.94 1.30 16.91
CA ASP A 575 -41.06 1.96 17.60
C ASP A 575 -41.03 1.62 19.10
N LEU A 576 -41.15 2.66 19.93
CA LEU A 576 -41.33 2.65 21.39
C LEU A 576 -41.22 1.28 22.10
N THR A 577 -40.05 0.90 22.64
CA THR A 577 -40.00 0.00 23.83
C THR A 577 -38.66 -0.06 24.58
N THR A 578 -37.51 0.24 23.98
CA THR A 578 -36.17 0.10 24.62
C THR A 578 -35.76 1.25 25.55
N PHE A 579 -36.73 1.96 26.13
CA PHE A 579 -36.54 3.12 27.01
C PHE A 579 -36.30 2.88 28.53
N PRO A 580 -35.97 1.66 29.04
CA PRO A 580 -35.46 1.53 30.42
C PRO A 580 -33.93 1.43 30.54
N VAL A 581 -33.23 0.82 29.58
CA VAL A 581 -31.79 0.50 29.72
C VAL A 581 -30.91 1.74 29.57
N LEU A 582 -31.23 2.61 28.61
CA LEU A 582 -30.50 3.86 28.38
C LEU A 582 -30.64 4.87 29.53
N LYS A 583 -31.74 4.82 30.30
CA LYS A 583 -31.97 5.75 31.43
C LYS A 583 -31.08 5.54 32.65
N VAL A 584 -30.23 4.50 32.65
CA VAL A 584 -29.16 4.29 33.65
C VAL A 584 -27.81 4.86 33.18
N LEU A 585 -27.66 5.19 31.90
CA LEU A 585 -26.37 5.56 31.29
C LEU A 585 -26.33 6.93 30.58
N GLU A 586 -27.42 7.68 30.54
CA GLU A 586 -27.44 9.02 29.94
C GLU A 586 -27.17 10.14 30.96
N PHE A 587 -25.92 10.66 30.93
CA PHE A 587 -25.66 12.07 31.14
C PHE A 587 -24.64 12.56 30.09
N ASP A 588 -25.02 13.56 29.30
CA ASP A 588 -24.24 14.06 28.17
C ASP A 588 -22.85 14.55 28.55
N ARG A 589 -21.80 13.83 28.11
CA ARG A 589 -20.43 14.35 27.77
C ARG A 589 -19.42 13.25 27.35
N LEU A 590 -19.88 12.13 26.78
CA LEU A 590 -19.07 10.90 26.70
C LEU A 590 -17.73 11.02 25.94
N GLN A 591 -17.61 11.89 24.93
CA GLN A 591 -16.33 12.08 24.21
C GLN A 591 -15.33 13.02 24.92
N ASN A 592 -15.79 13.96 25.75
CA ASN A 592 -14.91 14.96 26.39
C ASN A 592 -14.52 14.57 27.83
N ASN A 593 -15.38 13.87 28.56
CA ASN A 593 -15.11 13.53 29.96
C ASN A 593 -14.30 12.23 30.14
N ALA A 594 -14.24 11.32 29.16
CA ALA A 594 -13.38 10.13 29.24
C ALA A 594 -11.90 10.49 29.47
N ARG A 595 -11.42 11.60 28.89
CA ARG A 595 -10.05 12.09 29.15
C ARG A 595 -9.85 12.72 30.54
N GLN A 596 -10.90 13.25 31.17
CA GLN A 596 -10.81 13.85 32.52
C GLN A 596 -11.00 12.82 33.64
N LEU A 597 -11.89 11.84 33.46
CA LEU A 597 -12.19 10.83 34.49
C LEU A 597 -10.96 9.97 34.81
N PHE A 598 -10.26 9.49 33.78
CA PHE A 598 -9.05 8.66 33.94
C PHE A 598 -7.84 9.46 34.44
N GLY A 599 -7.83 10.79 34.27
CA GLY A 599 -6.82 11.67 34.88
C GLY A 599 -6.98 11.80 36.41
N ASN A 600 -8.22 11.82 36.91
CA ASN A 600 -8.51 12.00 38.35
C ASN A 600 -8.53 10.68 39.14
N LEU A 601 -8.72 9.54 38.49
CA LEU A 601 -8.65 8.21 39.14
C LEU A 601 -7.21 7.83 39.55
N ALA A 602 -6.18 8.46 38.99
CA ALA A 602 -4.78 8.22 39.32
C ALA A 602 -4.35 8.77 40.71
N THR A 603 -5.12 9.67 41.32
CA THR A 603 -4.69 10.44 42.51
C THR A 603 -5.54 10.25 43.78
N GLY A 604 -6.70 9.58 43.71
CA GLY A 604 -7.68 9.53 44.83
C GLY A 604 -7.91 8.17 45.50
N GLY A 605 -7.23 7.10 45.09
CA GLY A 605 -7.64 5.70 45.32
C GLY A 605 -7.62 5.11 46.75
N LYS A 606 -7.55 5.91 47.84
CA LYS A 606 -7.45 5.38 49.22
C LYS A 606 -8.48 5.86 50.26
N GLU A 607 -9.27 6.91 50.01
CA GLU A 607 -10.22 7.41 51.03
C GLU A 607 -11.70 7.00 50.84
N MET A 608 -12.14 6.69 49.61
CA MET A 608 -13.56 6.41 49.33
C MET A 608 -14.11 5.14 50.00
N PHE A 609 -13.27 4.17 50.39
CA PHE A 609 -13.75 2.94 51.04
C PHE A 609 -14.18 3.13 52.51
N ARG A 610 -13.98 4.31 53.12
CA ARG A 610 -14.33 4.54 54.54
C ARG A 610 -15.62 5.33 54.77
N SER A 611 -16.17 6.01 53.77
CA SER A 611 -17.37 6.88 53.92
C SER A 611 -18.70 6.24 53.48
N GLY A 612 -18.66 5.13 52.74
CA GLY A 612 -19.86 4.50 52.18
C GLY A 612 -20.88 3.98 53.21
N SER A 613 -20.45 3.57 54.41
CA SER A 613 -21.35 3.01 55.43
C SER A 613 -22.13 4.08 56.21
N GLU A 614 -21.61 5.29 56.33
CA GLU A 614 -22.27 6.37 57.09
C GLU A 614 -23.38 7.04 56.27
N MET A 615 -23.17 7.20 54.95
CA MET A 615 -24.11 7.89 54.05
C MET A 615 -25.44 7.15 53.87
N ALA A 616 -25.44 5.81 53.94
CA ALA A 616 -26.65 4.99 53.86
C ALA A 616 -27.61 5.17 55.06
N THR A 617 -27.11 5.69 56.19
CA THR A 617 -27.90 5.85 57.42
C THR A 617 -28.60 7.22 57.49
N GLY A 618 -28.03 8.26 56.87
CA GLY A 618 -28.62 9.61 56.85
C GLY A 618 -29.84 9.74 55.93
N LEU A 619 -29.74 9.23 54.70
CA LEU A 619 -30.78 9.40 53.66
C LEU A 619 -32.15 8.77 54.01
N LYS A 620 -32.19 7.85 54.99
CA LYS A 620 -33.44 7.25 55.48
C LYS A 620 -34.24 8.15 56.42
N LYS A 621 -33.69 9.29 56.87
CA LYS A 621 -34.28 10.14 57.92
C LYS A 621 -34.89 11.46 57.42
N ASP A 622 -34.36 12.03 56.33
CA ASP A 622 -34.76 13.37 55.84
C ASP A 622 -35.70 13.37 54.62
N GLY A 623 -35.91 12.21 53.97
CA GLY A 623 -36.77 12.09 52.77
C GLY A 623 -38.26 12.44 52.98
N GLY A 624 -38.72 12.57 54.22
CA GLY A 624 -40.10 12.94 54.54
C GLY A 624 -40.40 14.44 54.56
N ARG A 625 -39.38 15.32 54.49
CA ARG A 625 -39.55 16.76 54.78
C ARG A 625 -39.38 17.70 53.58
N ILE A 626 -38.96 17.18 52.42
CA ILE A 626 -38.65 17.98 51.22
C ILE A 626 -39.84 18.05 50.22
N LEU A 627 -40.94 17.32 50.48
CA LEU A 627 -42.18 17.35 49.68
C LEU A 627 -43.21 18.41 50.15
N GLY A 628 -42.83 19.32 51.07
CA GLY A 628 -43.73 20.34 51.64
C GLY A 628 -43.52 21.75 51.08
N ASP A 629 -42.28 22.25 51.09
CA ASP A 629 -42.00 23.70 51.01
C ASP A 629 -41.39 24.13 49.66
N GLY A 630 -41.86 23.53 48.56
CA GLY A 630 -41.41 23.82 47.17
C GLY A 630 -42.44 24.58 46.33
N LEU A 631 -43.45 25.18 46.96
CA LEU A 631 -44.58 25.87 46.32
C LEU A 631 -44.72 27.33 46.80
N ASP A 632 -43.58 28.00 46.94
CA ASP A 632 -43.51 29.47 47.01
C ASP A 632 -42.10 29.96 46.60
N ILE A 633 -41.91 31.28 46.49
CA ILE A 633 -40.68 31.95 45.98
C ILE A 633 -40.55 31.87 44.44
N GLY A 634 -41.62 32.28 43.77
CA GLY A 634 -41.58 32.83 42.41
C GLY A 634 -41.59 34.37 42.45
N GLY A 635 -40.57 34.98 43.04
CA GLY A 635 -40.46 36.44 43.20
C GLY A 635 -39.12 36.83 43.82
N ASP A 636 -38.60 38.00 43.43
CA ASP A 636 -37.37 38.62 43.94
C ASP A 636 -36.05 37.84 43.83
N LEU A 637 -35.43 37.84 42.64
CA LEU A 637 -33.97 38.05 42.53
C LEU A 637 -33.49 38.46 41.12
N LEU A 638 -34.16 39.46 40.53
CA LEU A 638 -33.57 40.31 39.49
C LEU A 638 -33.15 41.64 40.12
N HIS A 639 -31.92 41.74 40.64
CA HIS A 639 -31.14 42.99 40.81
C HIS A 639 -29.81 42.70 41.53
N GLY A 640 -28.78 43.50 41.24
CA GLY A 640 -27.48 43.47 41.94
C GLY A 640 -26.34 42.91 41.11
N GLY A 641 -25.75 43.75 40.25
CA GLY A 641 -24.41 43.48 39.70
C GLY A 641 -23.31 44.08 40.58
N GLY A 642 -22.07 43.68 40.30
CA GLY A 642 -20.87 44.40 40.73
C GLY A 642 -20.03 43.71 41.81
N ASN A 643 -18.77 43.45 41.44
CA ASN A 643 -17.55 43.80 42.17
C ASN A 643 -17.31 43.22 43.59
N ALA A 644 -16.07 42.87 43.98
CA ALA A 644 -14.80 42.88 43.25
C ALA A 644 -13.71 42.11 44.03
N PHE A 645 -12.70 41.65 43.28
CA PHE A 645 -11.27 41.61 43.61
C PHE A 645 -10.77 41.49 45.06
N SER A 646 -9.96 40.46 45.29
CA SER A 646 -8.53 40.52 45.64
C SER A 646 -7.99 39.08 45.52
N GLU A 647 -6.75 38.69 45.17
CA GLU A 647 -5.45 39.25 44.74
C GLU A 647 -4.69 38.05 44.07
N LEU A 648 -3.57 38.10 43.33
CA LEU A 648 -2.62 39.11 42.81
C LEU A 648 -1.83 38.43 41.65
N GLY A 649 -1.22 39.14 40.69
CA GLY A 649 -0.21 38.54 39.80
C GLY A 649 -0.12 38.98 38.32
N ASP A 650 -0.12 40.28 38.03
CA ASP A 650 0.09 40.80 36.67
C ASP A 650 1.51 40.55 36.11
N THR A 651 1.65 40.44 34.77
CA THR A 651 2.18 41.49 33.86
C THR A 651 3.02 40.94 32.67
N LEU A 652 2.87 41.55 31.48
CA LEU A 652 3.73 41.51 30.25
C LEU A 652 3.62 40.25 29.35
N VAL A 653 3.62 40.30 27.99
CA VAL A 653 3.49 41.39 26.97
C VAL A 653 3.00 40.78 25.61
N HIS A 654 2.36 41.62 24.78
CA HIS A 654 1.97 41.55 23.33
C HIS A 654 2.90 40.80 22.29
N PRO A 655 2.54 40.63 20.97
CA PRO A 655 1.30 40.96 20.22
C PRO A 655 0.78 39.94 19.13
N SER A 656 -0.41 40.24 18.57
CA SER A 656 -0.87 40.06 17.16
C SER A 656 -0.41 38.87 16.27
N HIS A 657 -1.36 38.03 15.84
CA HIS A 657 -1.73 37.88 14.40
C HIS A 657 -3.03 37.06 14.25
N THR A 658 -4.08 37.70 13.74
CA THR A 658 -5.30 37.05 13.19
C THR A 658 -5.47 37.55 11.75
N LEU A 659 -6.16 36.78 10.90
CA LEU A 659 -6.41 37.00 9.46
C LEU A 659 -5.28 36.58 8.50
N GLY A 660 -5.59 35.55 7.71
CA GLY A 660 -4.82 35.06 6.57
C GLY A 660 -5.37 33.71 6.08
N ASN A 661 -6.03 33.71 4.91
CA ASN A 661 -6.22 32.53 4.04
C ASN A 661 -7.30 31.48 4.40
N VAL A 662 -8.44 31.91 4.97
CA VAL A 662 -9.75 31.24 4.70
C VAL A 662 -10.53 31.97 3.59
N THR A 663 -10.11 33.18 3.22
CA THR A 663 -10.72 34.00 2.17
C THR A 663 -10.41 33.53 0.74
N ASP A 664 -9.39 32.69 0.54
CA ASP A 664 -8.95 32.27 -0.80
C ASP A 664 -9.67 31.03 -1.33
N THR A 665 -10.20 30.15 -0.47
CA THR A 665 -10.98 28.98 -0.92
C THR A 665 -12.38 29.36 -1.43
N ILE A 666 -12.90 30.53 -1.05
CA ILE A 666 -14.19 31.06 -1.52
C ILE A 666 -14.04 31.79 -2.88
N LYS A 667 -12.80 31.98 -3.38
CA LYS A 667 -12.51 32.76 -4.58
C LYS A 667 -12.13 31.95 -5.83
N SER A 668 -12.24 30.62 -5.81
CA SER A 668 -11.92 29.73 -6.94
C SER A 668 -13.08 28.88 -7.47
N LEU A 669 -14.33 29.20 -7.08
CA LEU A 669 -15.55 28.57 -7.61
C LEU A 669 -16.53 29.57 -8.24
N ASP A 670 -16.06 30.76 -8.60
CA ASP A 670 -16.78 31.70 -9.46
C ASP A 670 -16.06 31.81 -10.81
N ASP A 671 -16.13 30.73 -11.61
CA ASP A 671 -16.02 30.78 -13.08
C ASP A 671 -16.33 29.41 -13.73
N SER A 672 -17.60 28.99 -13.73
CA SER A 672 -18.18 28.20 -14.84
C SER A 672 -19.71 28.03 -14.78
N ARG A 673 -20.40 29.04 -15.34
CA ARG A 673 -21.67 28.91 -16.08
C ARG A 673 -22.88 28.33 -15.33
N VAL A 674 -23.58 29.22 -14.63
CA VAL A 674 -25.00 29.57 -14.87
C VAL A 674 -25.88 28.49 -15.52
N GLY A 675 -26.84 27.96 -14.75
CA GLY A 675 -27.97 27.19 -15.28
C GLY A 675 -29.00 26.82 -14.21
N THR A 676 -30.21 27.39 -14.31
CA THR A 676 -31.42 27.05 -13.51
C THR A 676 -31.42 27.48 -12.02
N VAL A 677 -31.75 28.76 -11.79
CA VAL A 677 -32.43 29.20 -10.56
C VAL A 677 -33.93 29.08 -10.80
N GLU A 678 -34.60 28.09 -10.20
CA GLU A 678 -36.02 28.09 -9.81
C GLU A 678 -36.43 26.71 -9.23
N LYS A 679 -36.38 26.56 -7.89
CA LYS A 679 -37.14 25.61 -7.02
C LYS A 679 -36.58 25.53 -5.59
N GLY A 680 -36.29 26.70 -4.98
CA GLY A 680 -35.62 26.79 -3.67
C GLY A 680 -36.54 26.79 -2.43
N GLU A 681 -37.83 27.11 -2.55
CA GLU A 681 -38.65 27.50 -1.37
C GLU A 681 -39.84 26.57 -1.04
N SER A 682 -40.06 25.49 -1.81
CA SER A 682 -41.32 24.70 -1.69
C SER A 682 -41.33 23.55 -0.67
N ILE A 683 -40.21 23.19 -0.03
CA ILE A 683 -40.11 21.96 0.78
C ILE A 683 -40.19 22.22 2.30
N LEU A 684 -39.74 23.38 2.78
CA LEU A 684 -39.81 23.72 4.22
C LEU A 684 -41.22 24.13 4.68
N GLY A 685 -42.15 24.46 3.77
CA GLY A 685 -43.53 24.79 4.10
C GLY A 685 -44.45 23.58 4.35
N SER A 686 -44.08 22.38 3.91
CA SER A 686 -45.00 21.22 3.84
C SER A 686 -44.93 20.26 5.03
N LEU A 687 -44.04 20.49 6.01
CA LEU A 687 -43.87 19.62 7.19
C LEU A 687 -44.46 20.20 8.49
N ASN A 688 -44.95 21.44 8.48
CA ASN A 688 -45.42 22.12 9.69
C ASN A 688 -46.95 22.13 9.88
N ASN A 689 -47.72 21.43 9.02
CA ASN A 689 -49.19 21.33 9.13
C ASN A 689 -49.71 19.96 8.66
N ALA A 690 -49.70 18.97 9.56
CA ALA A 690 -50.43 17.72 9.38
C ALA A 690 -51.00 17.21 10.73
N LYS A 691 -52.15 17.77 11.14
CA LYS A 691 -53.02 17.14 12.14
C LYS A 691 -53.97 16.19 11.40
N SER A 692 -53.96 14.91 11.73
CA SER A 692 -54.89 13.93 11.17
C SER A 692 -56.25 13.98 11.86
N THR A 693 -57.26 14.51 11.16
CA THR A 693 -58.67 14.34 11.53
C THR A 693 -59.20 13.09 10.83
N VAL A 694 -59.85 12.19 11.56
CA VAL A 694 -60.55 11.03 10.99
C VAL A 694 -62.05 11.32 10.99
N LEU A 695 -62.70 11.14 9.84
CA LEU A 695 -64.15 11.20 9.64
C LEU A 695 -64.67 9.80 9.36
N ASP A 696 -65.89 9.51 9.83
CA ASP A 696 -66.63 8.33 9.39
C ASP A 696 -67.12 8.49 7.93
N LYS A 697 -67.50 7.40 7.27
CA LYS A 697 -68.13 7.39 5.93
C LYS A 697 -69.45 8.19 5.85
N GLY A 698 -70.05 8.56 6.99
CA GLY A 698 -71.18 9.49 7.07
C GLY A 698 -70.80 10.99 7.15
N GLY A 699 -69.55 11.35 7.40
CA GLY A 699 -69.05 12.73 7.40
C GLY A 699 -68.98 13.47 8.76
N ASP A 700 -69.35 12.82 9.87
CA ASP A 700 -69.25 13.41 11.22
C ASP A 700 -67.92 13.12 11.94
N VAL A 701 -67.56 14.02 12.87
CA VAL A 701 -66.30 14.00 13.65
C VAL A 701 -66.48 13.24 14.98
N ILE A 702 -65.61 12.26 15.24
CA ILE A 702 -65.53 11.53 16.52
C ILE A 702 -64.25 11.95 17.26
N SER A 703 -64.33 12.17 18.57
CA SER A 703 -63.42 13.04 19.33
C SER A 703 -62.14 12.39 19.92
N SER A 704 -61.36 13.19 20.64
CA SER A 704 -59.92 13.05 20.89
C SER A 704 -59.49 12.05 21.97
N GLY A 705 -58.28 11.50 21.81
CA GLY A 705 -57.70 10.52 22.74
C GLY A 705 -57.07 11.11 24.00
N LEU A 706 -57.37 10.51 25.15
CA LEU A 706 -56.54 10.59 26.37
C LEU A 706 -56.62 9.35 27.28
N ASP A 707 -57.39 8.31 26.92
CA ASP A 707 -57.77 7.23 27.86
C ASP A 707 -57.09 5.86 27.62
N THR A 708 -56.54 5.62 26.42
CA THR A 708 -55.81 4.38 26.10
C THR A 708 -54.49 4.24 26.87
N GLY A 709 -53.83 5.37 27.19
CA GLY A 709 -52.57 5.39 27.93
C GLY A 709 -52.71 4.88 29.37
N LYS A 710 -53.77 5.27 30.09
CA LYS A 710 -53.97 4.90 31.50
C LYS A 710 -54.21 3.40 31.69
N LYS A 711 -54.97 2.75 30.81
CA LYS A 711 -55.18 1.29 30.86
C LYS A 711 -53.88 0.51 30.62
N THR A 712 -53.04 0.98 29.70
CA THR A 712 -51.74 0.33 29.39
C THR A 712 -50.75 0.47 30.55
N LEU A 713 -50.64 1.67 31.15
CA LEU A 713 -49.83 1.90 32.36
C LEU A 713 -50.27 1.05 33.56
N SER A 714 -51.57 0.82 33.75
CA SER A 714 -52.07 -0.03 34.84
C SER A 714 -51.65 -1.50 34.71
N LYS A 715 -51.57 -2.03 33.47
CA LYS A 715 -51.06 -3.40 33.21
C LYS A 715 -49.54 -3.48 33.36
N GLY A 716 -48.81 -2.45 32.93
CA GLY A 716 -47.35 -2.38 33.11
C GLY A 716 -46.92 -2.42 34.58
N LYS A 717 -47.68 -1.78 35.47
CA LYS A 717 -47.39 -1.79 36.91
C LYS A 717 -47.50 -3.19 37.54
N GLY A 718 -48.52 -3.99 37.18
CA GLY A 718 -48.67 -5.36 37.67
C GLY A 718 -47.55 -6.32 37.21
N VAL A 719 -46.92 -6.06 36.07
CA VAL A 719 -45.75 -6.82 35.59
C VAL A 719 -44.50 -6.44 36.38
N LEU A 720 -44.31 -5.14 36.69
CA LEU A 720 -43.19 -4.66 37.51
C LEU A 720 -43.27 -5.15 38.96
N ASP A 721 -44.45 -5.12 39.59
CA ASP A 721 -44.65 -5.63 40.96
C ASP A 721 -44.45 -7.16 41.05
N SER A 722 -44.62 -7.89 39.94
CA SER A 722 -44.32 -9.33 39.86
C SER A 722 -42.82 -9.61 39.68
N ALA A 723 -42.10 -8.76 38.94
CA ALA A 723 -40.65 -8.88 38.74
C ALA A 723 -39.85 -8.52 39.99
N ALA A 724 -40.30 -7.52 40.77
CA ALA A 724 -39.65 -7.10 42.01
C ALA A 724 -39.69 -8.18 43.11
N ASN A 725 -40.70 -9.06 43.11
CA ASN A 725 -40.85 -10.16 44.07
C ASN A 725 -40.07 -11.44 43.69
N PHE A 726 -39.31 -11.44 42.58
CA PHE A 726 -38.46 -12.57 42.18
C PHE A 726 -36.95 -12.33 42.46
N VAL A 727 -36.60 -11.18 43.05
CA VAL A 727 -35.20 -10.76 43.31
C VAL A 727 -35.00 -10.36 44.79
N PHE A 728 -35.85 -10.86 45.68
CA PHE A 728 -35.68 -10.86 47.14
C PHE A 728 -35.73 -12.29 47.67
#